data_AF-A0A803QE67-F1
#
_entry.id   AF-A0A803QE67-F1
#
_cell.length_a   1.000
_cell.length_b   1.000
_cell.length_c   1.000
_cell.angle_alpha   90.00
_cell.angle_beta   90.00
_cell.angle_gamma   90.00
#
_symmetry.space_group_name_H-M   'P 1'
#
loop_
_entity.id
_entity.type
_entity.pdbx_description
1 polymer ?
#
loop_
_entity_poly.entity_id
_entity_poly.type
_entity_poly.pdbx_seq_one_letter_code
_entity_poly.pdbx_strand_id
1 'polypeptide(L)'
;MIMEHMEVVDSGVESCLNGSMQTSGDCKESENLGDVIVADFDSYWQDLYDQLTDRLTLSRMVSDSVIKGMVTAITQEAAEKIFQKEQEIAGLKEMLNAYRVGMDEKETVGSLAREPESKGKVHCCFVEAITEHNKMKDNLGSLRNTGREQLVKLRKEINQIRGCNSIKRKSSSSELLGLGGILHENSSEKRCDVDKILDSLNNTLETICKGAEDAVHLSKESLHDWKLQQEFQAEIEALVIGNCIRSLEREFEEKVWGRISGDKSISWFGRVQEISGLREELGVISNALCISEAGHLISHGSFDSEGWCNGKVNDHFHHKVLSNHVTPTSSHPEENGKHEDPQAKKLESLDLSRLKHMSNVELISYYNNEMTKMKRNHESKVQEMTEDYFTLKREYLREKGSLLSKKDKEFDMLRRKIPEVISKLDDIIAENEKLPIFASNAETLSGLKERMEMLLAENRQLRDSLTEKKKEVKVLSRQVSDGAERMSHHSLSETKLLHTIRSLKSSIEDLHIEASIGADVFTCLLKEMVGQMNCMAEESFLEYSVMQELYESIIKEVSDAAQLASDCKITDSDMLPIIMLGLTEAIYKESWKEAKSKLSMVHTQYIHENEARVSLEKELFEKEKTLEIEVAEKERLKQEIVYHVEEKMKLAQEAAAALEIEKEQLVLATAEVECLRLQICDQQTLISKSSKESDVMKCDLASALEEIELYKKKVSELNKDFERTARELSEADKERKILMTVTQEKQAAMSLHERNERVVRKQLESMAILFNGLSKAATDFECQVTNGLSKHNSRLKSVNSQSRLLIQKANILRRTGVLYKQRLDRRCSDLQKAEAEVDALGDEVENLLGLLEKIYIALDHYSPILQHYPGIIEILKLVRSELSGVSSTRSI
;
A
#
# COMPACT_ATOMS: atom_id res chain seq x y z
N MET A 1 53.93 -21.42 -14.48
CA MET A 1 54.89 -22.19 -15.30
C MET A 1 54.92 -21.51 -16.66
N ILE A 2 56.06 -20.92 -17.04
CA ILE A 2 56.33 -20.24 -18.33
C ILE A 2 55.44 -18.99 -18.58
N MET A 3 55.85 -17.72 -18.50
CA MET A 3 57.13 -16.99 -18.68
C MET A 3 57.40 -16.54 -20.12
N GLU A 4 57.50 -15.21 -20.31
CA GLU A 4 58.21 -14.50 -21.41
C GLU A 4 57.68 -14.69 -22.85
N HIS A 5 57.82 -13.78 -23.83
CA HIS A 5 58.71 -12.64 -24.14
C HIS A 5 57.88 -11.58 -24.97
N MET A 6 58.27 -10.33 -25.31
CA MET A 6 59.35 -9.39 -24.93
C MET A 6 59.21 -8.07 -25.77
N GLU A 7 59.49 -6.89 -25.19
CA GLU A 7 60.02 -5.67 -25.87
C GLU A 7 59.15 -4.83 -26.88
N VAL A 8 59.39 -3.53 -27.19
CA VAL A 8 60.49 -2.57 -26.85
C VAL A 8 60.03 -1.09 -27.00
N VAL A 9 60.46 -0.19 -26.08
CA VAL A 9 61.03 1.20 -26.29
C VAL A 9 60.20 2.26 -27.10
N ASP A 10 60.25 3.58 -26.84
CA ASP A 10 61.15 4.42 -26.03
C ASP A 10 60.42 5.55 -25.26
N SER A 11 61.11 6.17 -24.29
CA SER A 11 60.77 7.50 -23.76
C SER A 11 62.03 8.29 -23.41
N GLY A 12 62.18 9.52 -23.94
CA GLY A 12 63.43 10.26 -23.72
C GLY A 12 63.51 11.74 -24.13
N VAL A 13 63.50 12.60 -23.11
CA VAL A 13 64.40 13.77 -22.91
C VAL A 13 64.30 15.03 -23.81
N GLU A 14 63.61 16.03 -23.25
CA GLU A 14 64.06 17.41 -22.97
C GLU A 14 65.25 18.13 -23.69
N SER A 15 64.96 19.39 -24.05
CA SER A 15 65.73 20.63 -23.77
C SER A 15 66.55 21.35 -24.87
N CYS A 16 66.20 22.64 -25.03
CA CYS A 16 67.03 23.85 -25.18
C CYS A 16 68.15 23.96 -26.26
N LEU A 17 68.09 25.04 -27.07
CA LEU A 17 69.01 26.20 -26.94
C LEU A 17 68.77 27.37 -27.94
N ASN A 18 68.87 28.59 -27.40
CA ASN A 18 69.29 29.89 -27.96
C ASN A 18 69.12 30.28 -29.44
N GLY A 19 68.48 31.43 -29.66
CA GLY A 19 68.48 32.14 -30.94
C GLY A 19 69.72 33.00 -31.25
N SER A 20 69.67 33.67 -32.40
CA SER A 20 70.35 34.94 -32.68
C SER A 20 69.71 35.63 -33.89
N MET A 21 69.94 36.93 -34.02
CA MET A 21 69.23 37.87 -34.91
C MET A 21 70.22 38.56 -35.84
N GLN A 22 69.97 38.59 -37.17
CA GLN A 22 70.51 39.49 -38.21
C GLN A 22 70.03 39.04 -39.61
N THR A 23 69.82 39.86 -40.66
CA THR A 23 69.37 41.27 -40.85
C THR A 23 69.13 41.52 -42.35
N SER A 24 68.36 42.57 -42.70
CA SER A 24 68.13 43.15 -44.04
C SER A 24 67.21 42.35 -45.00
N GLY A 25 66.34 43.00 -45.78
CA GLY A 25 66.05 44.43 -45.84
C GLY A 25 64.84 44.81 -46.72
N ASP A 26 64.52 46.10 -46.73
CA ASP A 26 63.55 46.83 -47.57
C ASP A 26 62.04 46.50 -47.55
N CYS A 27 61.32 47.37 -46.84
CA CYS A 27 60.41 48.36 -47.44
C CYS A 27 59.32 47.88 -48.44
N LYS A 28 58.09 47.74 -47.94
CA LYS A 28 56.95 48.61 -48.36
C LYS A 28 55.70 48.42 -47.48
N GLU A 29 54.79 49.38 -47.61
CA GLU A 29 53.59 49.55 -46.79
C GLU A 29 52.44 48.59 -47.17
N SER A 30 51.54 48.40 -46.21
CA SER A 30 50.11 48.07 -46.37
C SER A 30 49.71 46.94 -47.33
N GLU A 31 49.32 45.78 -46.78
CA GLU A 31 47.90 45.39 -46.63
C GLU A 31 47.75 44.07 -45.82
N ASN A 32 46.60 43.88 -45.19
CA ASN A 32 46.07 42.63 -44.60
C ASN A 32 46.86 41.92 -43.46
N LEU A 33 47.17 42.64 -42.37
CA LEU A 33 47.48 42.00 -41.08
C LEU A 33 46.23 41.41 -40.38
N GLY A 34 45.02 41.79 -40.82
CA GLY A 34 43.76 41.24 -40.30
C GLY A 34 43.51 39.81 -40.75
N ASP A 35 43.64 39.54 -42.06
CA ASP A 35 43.28 38.24 -42.65
C ASP A 35 44.17 37.09 -42.17
N VAL A 36 45.45 37.34 -41.88
CA VAL A 36 46.35 36.30 -41.34
C VAL A 36 45.96 35.92 -39.92
N ILE A 37 45.62 36.91 -39.07
CA ILE A 37 45.16 36.64 -37.70
C ILE A 37 43.79 35.95 -37.71
N VAL A 38 42.88 36.37 -38.60
CA VAL A 38 41.57 35.71 -38.77
C VAL A 38 41.74 34.29 -39.31
N ALA A 39 42.61 34.05 -40.29
CA ALA A 39 42.87 32.70 -40.80
C ALA A 39 43.55 31.79 -39.77
N ASP A 40 44.48 32.30 -38.97
CA ASP A 40 45.09 31.56 -37.86
C ASP A 40 44.03 31.23 -36.79
N PHE A 41 43.16 32.17 -36.42
CA PHE A 41 42.04 31.91 -35.51
C PHE A 41 41.00 30.94 -36.10
N ASP A 42 40.65 31.05 -37.38
CA ASP A 42 39.72 30.14 -38.05
C ASP A 42 40.32 28.73 -38.11
N SER A 43 41.62 28.59 -38.38
CA SER A 43 42.30 27.28 -38.33
C SER A 43 42.30 26.70 -36.91
N TYR A 44 42.53 27.51 -35.88
CA TYR A 44 42.46 27.10 -34.48
C TYR A 44 41.03 26.72 -34.05
N TRP A 45 40.01 27.46 -34.52
CA TRP A 45 38.61 27.11 -34.30
C TRP A 45 38.21 25.84 -35.06
N GLN A 46 38.76 25.61 -36.26
CA GLN A 46 38.53 24.41 -37.05
C GLN A 46 39.16 23.17 -36.37
N ASP A 47 40.42 23.24 -35.94
CA ASP A 47 41.10 22.19 -35.18
C ASP A 47 40.37 21.88 -33.85
N LEU A 48 39.90 22.91 -33.15
CA LEU A 48 39.15 22.74 -31.90
C LEU A 48 37.75 22.17 -32.15
N TYR A 49 37.11 22.53 -33.28
CA TYR A 49 35.83 21.97 -33.72
C TYR A 49 35.96 20.50 -34.14
N ASP A 50 37.01 20.15 -34.89
CA ASP A 50 37.29 18.78 -35.32
C ASP A 50 37.69 17.92 -34.11
N GLN A 51 38.54 18.41 -33.20
CA GLN A 51 38.86 17.71 -31.94
C GLN A 51 37.63 17.54 -31.03
N LEU A 52 36.70 18.50 -31.00
CA LEU A 52 35.44 18.38 -30.27
C LEU A 52 34.52 17.36 -30.94
N THR A 53 34.47 17.35 -32.27
CA THR A 53 33.68 16.41 -33.09
C THR A 53 34.20 14.99 -32.95
N ASP A 54 35.52 14.79 -32.93
CA ASP A 54 36.19 13.52 -32.66
C ASP A 54 35.91 13.05 -31.23
N ARG A 55 36.01 13.92 -30.22
CA ARG A 55 35.62 13.55 -28.85
C ARG A 55 34.13 13.21 -28.74
N LEU A 56 33.26 13.87 -29.52
CA LEU A 56 31.82 13.60 -29.56
C LEU A 56 31.52 12.26 -30.25
N THR A 57 32.18 11.93 -31.37
CA THR A 57 32.04 10.63 -32.05
C THR A 57 32.64 9.50 -31.23
N LEU A 58 33.78 9.70 -30.55
CA LEU A 58 34.34 8.74 -29.59
C LEU A 58 33.39 8.52 -28.40
N SER A 59 32.88 9.60 -27.80
CA SER A 59 31.90 9.52 -26.70
C SER A 59 30.61 8.81 -27.12
N ARG A 60 30.15 9.05 -28.35
CA ARG A 60 29.00 8.36 -28.94
C ARG A 60 29.30 6.90 -29.26
N MET A 61 30.44 6.56 -29.86
CA MET A 61 30.86 5.17 -30.10
C MET A 61 31.02 4.37 -28.80
N VAL A 62 31.58 4.99 -27.74
CA VAL A 62 31.68 4.37 -26.42
C VAL A 62 30.29 4.19 -25.82
N SER A 63 29.41 5.19 -25.90
CA SER A 63 28.02 5.08 -25.43
C SER A 63 27.25 3.99 -26.17
N ASP A 64 27.31 3.96 -27.51
CA ASP A 64 26.68 2.95 -28.36
C ASP A 64 27.26 1.55 -28.09
N SER A 65 28.56 1.44 -27.77
CA SER A 65 29.20 0.17 -27.40
C SER A 65 28.79 -0.32 -26.01
N VAL A 66 28.65 0.58 -25.03
CA VAL A 66 28.16 0.28 -23.67
C VAL A 66 26.69 -0.11 -23.74
N ILE A 67 25.85 0.64 -24.44
CA ILE A 67 24.43 0.33 -24.66
C ILE A 67 24.29 -1.01 -25.37
N LYS A 68 25.07 -1.27 -26.44
CA LYS A 68 25.07 -2.56 -27.12
C LYS A 68 25.50 -3.70 -26.20
N GLY A 69 26.53 -3.49 -25.37
CA GLY A 69 26.98 -4.44 -24.35
C GLY A 69 25.90 -4.78 -23.32
N MET A 70 25.24 -3.76 -22.77
CA MET A 70 24.11 -3.90 -21.85
C MET A 70 22.93 -4.62 -22.52
N VAL A 71 22.56 -4.24 -23.74
CA VAL A 71 21.49 -4.90 -24.51
C VAL A 71 21.83 -6.36 -24.78
N THR A 72 23.08 -6.69 -25.14
CA THR A 72 23.49 -8.11 -25.32
C THR A 72 23.45 -8.88 -24.00
N ALA A 73 23.88 -8.30 -22.88
CA ALA A 73 23.81 -8.94 -21.58
C ALA A 73 22.36 -9.19 -21.15
N ILE A 74 21.48 -8.20 -21.29
CA ILE A 74 20.03 -8.32 -21.00
C ILE A 74 19.38 -9.35 -21.94
N THR A 75 19.76 -9.38 -23.22
CA THR A 75 19.23 -10.35 -24.20
C THR A 75 19.67 -11.78 -23.84
N GLN A 76 20.91 -11.96 -23.39
CA GLN A 76 21.42 -13.25 -22.95
C GLN A 76 20.77 -13.70 -21.63
N GLU A 77 20.63 -12.82 -20.65
CA GLU A 77 19.92 -13.10 -19.39
C GLU A 77 18.44 -13.42 -19.64
N ALA A 78 17.80 -12.71 -20.57
CA ALA A 78 16.42 -12.99 -20.98
C ALA A 78 16.32 -14.36 -21.70
N ALA A 79 17.26 -14.68 -22.59
CA ALA A 79 17.30 -15.99 -23.26
C ALA A 79 17.53 -17.14 -22.27
N GLU A 80 18.40 -16.96 -21.27
CA GLU A 80 18.66 -17.95 -20.22
C GLU A 80 17.45 -18.13 -19.29
N LYS A 81 16.77 -17.05 -18.92
CA LYS A 81 15.48 -17.10 -18.19
C LYS A 81 14.36 -17.75 -19.00
N ILE A 82 14.29 -17.49 -20.31
CA ILE A 82 13.34 -18.16 -21.21
C ILE A 82 13.67 -19.65 -21.27
N PHE A 83 14.92 -20.04 -21.48
CA PHE A 83 15.33 -21.45 -21.51
C PHE A 83 15.03 -22.17 -20.18
N GLN A 84 15.30 -21.53 -19.04
CA GLN A 84 14.94 -22.06 -17.72
C GLN A 84 13.41 -22.23 -17.56
N LYS A 85 12.62 -21.27 -18.04
CA LYS A 85 11.15 -21.37 -18.01
C LYS A 85 10.60 -22.37 -19.01
N GLU A 86 11.22 -22.56 -20.18
CA GLU A 86 10.90 -23.61 -21.13
C GLU A 86 11.24 -25.00 -20.56
N GLN A 87 12.33 -25.12 -19.79
CA GLN A 87 12.67 -26.35 -19.07
C GLN A 87 11.69 -26.64 -17.93
N GLU A 88 11.27 -25.63 -17.16
CA GLU A 88 10.18 -25.76 -16.19
C GLU A 88 8.86 -26.17 -16.86
N ILE A 89 8.51 -25.55 -18.00
CA ILE A 89 7.32 -25.90 -18.79
C ILE A 89 7.43 -27.31 -19.38
N ALA A 90 8.63 -27.76 -19.76
CA ALA A 90 8.87 -29.13 -20.21
C ALA A 90 8.67 -30.12 -19.05
N GLY A 91 9.24 -29.86 -17.87
CA GLY A 91 9.03 -30.67 -16.67
C GLY A 91 7.57 -30.68 -16.19
N LEU A 92 6.85 -29.55 -16.30
CA LEU A 92 5.42 -29.46 -16.02
C LEU A 92 4.57 -30.18 -17.08
N LYS A 93 4.96 -30.17 -18.36
CA LYS A 93 4.34 -30.99 -19.42
C LYS A 93 4.61 -32.48 -19.21
N GLU A 94 5.80 -32.85 -18.75
CA GLU A 94 6.18 -34.22 -18.45
C GLU A 94 5.44 -34.74 -17.21
N MET A 95 5.27 -33.90 -16.18
CA MET A 95 4.41 -34.15 -15.03
C MET A 95 2.93 -34.23 -15.44
N LEU A 96 2.43 -33.33 -16.29
CA LEU A 96 1.08 -33.38 -16.84
C LEU A 96 0.86 -34.65 -17.67
N ASN A 97 1.87 -35.09 -18.43
CA ASN A 97 1.85 -36.35 -19.16
C ASN A 97 1.89 -37.55 -18.21
N ALA A 98 2.64 -37.51 -17.11
CA ALA A 98 2.60 -38.55 -16.08
C ALA A 98 1.20 -38.66 -15.43
N TYR A 99 0.50 -37.54 -15.24
CA TYR A 99 -0.92 -37.55 -14.86
C TYR A 99 -1.87 -38.00 -15.99
N ARG A 100 -1.49 -37.83 -17.26
CA ARG A 100 -2.26 -38.26 -18.44
C ARG A 100 -2.09 -39.74 -18.79
N VAL A 101 -0.94 -40.33 -18.47
CA VAL A 101 -0.59 -41.75 -18.66
C VAL A 101 -1.47 -42.68 -17.80
N GLY A 102 -2.17 -42.17 -16.79
CA GLY A 102 -3.22 -42.90 -16.09
C GLY A 102 -4.55 -43.08 -16.87
N MET A 103 -4.72 -42.46 -18.05
CA MET A 103 -6.02 -42.36 -18.71
C MET A 103 -6.04 -42.52 -20.25
N ASP A 104 -4.94 -42.90 -20.92
CA ASP A 104 -4.94 -42.97 -22.40
C ASP A 104 -4.14 -44.16 -22.96
N GLU A 105 -4.75 -45.35 -22.94
CA GLU A 105 -4.54 -46.39 -23.96
C GLU A 105 -5.83 -46.56 -24.79
N LYS A 106 -6.01 -45.72 -25.83
CA LYS A 106 -6.10 -46.19 -27.24
C LYS A 106 -6.45 -45.07 -28.20
N GLU A 107 -5.46 -44.67 -28.98
CA GLU A 107 -5.70 -44.09 -30.31
C GLU A 107 -6.46 -45.11 -31.18
N THR A 108 -7.43 -44.66 -31.99
CA THR A 108 -7.23 -44.55 -33.45
C THR A 108 -8.47 -44.01 -34.20
N VAL A 109 -8.26 -42.84 -34.82
CA VAL A 109 -8.53 -42.51 -36.25
C VAL A 109 -9.98 -42.52 -36.80
N GLY A 110 -10.41 -41.36 -37.31
CA GLY A 110 -11.57 -41.23 -38.23
C GLY A 110 -12.05 -39.78 -38.44
N SER A 111 -11.43 -39.01 -39.34
CA SER A 111 -11.77 -37.59 -39.59
C SER A 111 -12.90 -37.36 -40.59
N LEU A 112 -13.59 -36.20 -40.55
CA LEU A 112 -13.60 -35.20 -41.65
C LEU A 112 -14.33 -33.88 -41.29
N ALA A 113 -13.67 -32.73 -41.53
CA ALA A 113 -14.14 -31.34 -41.80
C ALA A 113 -15.49 -30.78 -41.25
N ARG A 114 -15.65 -29.48 -40.91
CA ARG A 114 -14.93 -28.25 -41.31
C ARG A 114 -15.11 -27.14 -40.25
N GLU A 115 -14.27 -26.11 -40.31
CA GLU A 115 -14.20 -24.92 -39.42
C GLU A 115 -15.45 -24.00 -39.38
N PRO A 116 -15.43 -22.86 -38.65
CA PRO A 116 -15.07 -22.64 -37.23
C PRO A 116 -16.18 -21.85 -36.48
N GLU A 117 -16.17 -21.79 -35.14
CA GLU A 117 -16.35 -20.54 -34.36
C GLU A 117 -16.45 -20.74 -32.83
N SER A 118 -16.18 -19.64 -32.10
CA SER A 118 -16.28 -19.45 -30.65
C SER A 118 -15.33 -20.28 -29.77
N LYS A 119 -14.39 -19.58 -29.11
CA LYS A 119 -13.73 -20.06 -27.88
C LYS A 119 -14.68 -19.96 -26.69
N GLY A 120 -15.83 -20.62 -26.78
CA GLY A 120 -16.66 -20.93 -25.61
C GLY A 120 -16.01 -22.11 -24.89
N LYS A 121 -15.57 -21.92 -23.65
CA LYS A 121 -15.17 -23.04 -22.77
C LYS A 121 -16.46 -23.78 -22.39
N VAL A 122 -16.96 -24.63 -23.28
CA VAL A 122 -18.19 -25.40 -23.08
C VAL A 122 -17.99 -26.30 -21.86
N HIS A 123 -18.54 -25.84 -20.75
CA HIS A 123 -18.67 -26.63 -19.55
C HIS A 123 -19.84 -27.59 -19.82
N CYS A 124 -19.54 -28.81 -20.29
CA CYS A 124 -20.58 -29.80 -20.59
C CYS A 124 -21.48 -29.95 -19.37
N CYS A 125 -22.75 -29.59 -19.51
CA CYS A 125 -23.66 -29.64 -18.38
C CYS A 125 -23.92 -31.09 -18.00
N PHE A 126 -23.84 -31.42 -16.71
CA PHE A 126 -24.17 -32.75 -16.19
C PHE A 126 -25.55 -33.27 -16.67
N VAL A 127 -26.50 -32.34 -16.88
CA VAL A 127 -27.83 -32.62 -17.44
C VAL A 127 -27.77 -33.04 -18.93
N GLU A 128 -26.90 -32.44 -19.74
CA GLU A 128 -26.66 -32.86 -21.13
C GLU A 128 -26.02 -34.25 -21.15
N ALA A 129 -25.02 -34.51 -20.30
CA ALA A 129 -24.39 -35.83 -20.20
C ALA A 129 -25.38 -36.94 -19.82
N ILE A 130 -26.28 -36.71 -18.86
CA ILE A 130 -27.35 -37.66 -18.50
C ILE A 130 -28.35 -37.84 -19.64
N THR A 131 -28.77 -36.75 -20.30
CA THR A 131 -29.78 -36.85 -21.35
C THR A 131 -29.25 -37.54 -22.60
N GLU A 132 -28.00 -37.29 -23.00
CA GLU A 132 -27.32 -38.05 -24.06
C GLU A 132 -27.10 -39.52 -23.68
N HIS A 133 -26.78 -39.82 -22.41
CA HIS A 133 -26.63 -41.20 -21.95
C HIS A 133 -27.94 -42.00 -22.07
N ASN A 134 -29.07 -41.42 -21.62
CA ASN A 134 -30.38 -42.04 -21.75
C ASN A 134 -30.80 -42.18 -23.23
N LYS A 135 -30.60 -41.14 -24.06
CA LYS A 135 -30.84 -41.22 -25.51
C LYS A 135 -30.02 -42.34 -26.16
N MET A 136 -28.75 -42.51 -25.77
CA MET A 136 -27.90 -43.56 -26.32
C MET A 136 -28.43 -44.95 -25.98
N LYS A 137 -28.96 -45.16 -24.76
CA LYS A 137 -29.65 -46.39 -24.37
C LYS A 137 -30.92 -46.65 -25.20
N ASP A 138 -31.76 -45.63 -25.37
CA ASP A 138 -33.02 -45.75 -26.11
C ASP A 138 -32.78 -45.99 -27.61
N ASN A 139 -31.79 -45.32 -28.20
CA ASN A 139 -31.34 -45.53 -29.57
C ASN A 139 -30.79 -46.96 -29.79
N LEU A 140 -30.06 -47.51 -28.82
CA LEU A 140 -29.56 -48.88 -28.87
C LEU A 140 -30.69 -49.92 -28.80
N GLY A 141 -31.70 -49.68 -27.95
CA GLY A 141 -32.92 -50.48 -27.89
C GLY A 141 -33.74 -50.43 -29.18
N SER A 142 -33.86 -49.24 -29.78
CA SER A 142 -34.47 -49.03 -31.09
C SER A 142 -33.73 -49.84 -32.18
N LEU A 143 -32.40 -49.73 -32.25
CA LEU A 143 -31.55 -50.46 -33.20
C LEU A 143 -31.69 -51.99 -33.06
N ARG A 144 -31.71 -52.50 -31.81
CA ARG A 144 -31.92 -53.91 -31.49
C ARG A 144 -33.27 -54.42 -32.01
N ASN A 145 -34.34 -53.64 -31.78
CA ASN A 145 -35.68 -53.98 -32.25
C ASN A 145 -35.78 -53.92 -33.78
N THR A 146 -35.29 -52.87 -34.42
CA THR A 146 -35.27 -52.74 -35.88
C THR A 146 -34.45 -53.86 -36.54
N GLY A 147 -33.27 -54.20 -36.01
CA GLY A 147 -32.46 -55.30 -36.49
C GLY A 147 -33.18 -56.66 -36.43
N ARG A 148 -33.90 -56.91 -35.32
CA ARG A 148 -34.73 -58.10 -35.14
C ARG A 148 -35.89 -58.15 -36.13
N GLU A 149 -36.59 -57.04 -36.35
CA GLU A 149 -37.68 -56.94 -37.34
C GLU A 149 -37.19 -57.22 -38.76
N GLN A 150 -36.05 -56.67 -39.15
CA GLN A 150 -35.45 -56.94 -40.47
C GLN A 150 -35.05 -58.42 -40.62
N LEU A 151 -34.50 -59.06 -39.58
CA LEU A 151 -34.21 -60.49 -39.59
C LEU A 151 -35.48 -61.36 -39.70
N VAL A 152 -36.57 -60.98 -39.02
CA VAL A 152 -37.87 -61.66 -39.13
C VAL A 152 -38.46 -61.48 -40.54
N LYS A 153 -38.35 -60.29 -41.12
CA LYS A 153 -38.79 -60.00 -42.50
C LYS A 153 -37.99 -60.82 -43.52
N LEU A 154 -36.66 -60.84 -43.41
CA LEU A 154 -35.76 -61.64 -44.24
C LEU A 154 -36.10 -63.14 -44.13
N ARG A 155 -36.37 -63.66 -42.92
CA ARG A 155 -36.84 -65.04 -42.72
C ARG A 155 -38.17 -65.30 -43.44
N LYS A 156 -39.11 -64.35 -43.41
CA LYS A 156 -40.40 -64.45 -44.10
C LYS A 156 -40.23 -64.46 -45.62
N GLU A 157 -39.38 -63.62 -46.18
CA GLU A 157 -39.07 -63.57 -47.62
C GLU A 157 -38.35 -64.86 -48.09
N ILE A 158 -37.35 -65.34 -47.33
CA ILE A 158 -36.70 -66.65 -47.58
C ILE A 158 -37.74 -67.79 -47.55
N ASN A 159 -38.70 -67.75 -46.63
CA ASN A 159 -39.78 -68.74 -46.55
C ASN A 159 -40.82 -68.62 -47.69
N GLN A 160 -41.05 -67.43 -48.23
CA GLN A 160 -41.88 -67.24 -49.43
C GLN A 160 -41.18 -67.82 -50.67
N ILE A 161 -39.89 -67.54 -50.85
CA ILE A 161 -39.07 -68.13 -51.92
C ILE A 161 -39.01 -69.67 -51.78
N ARG A 162 -38.95 -70.19 -50.54
CA ARG A 162 -39.04 -71.62 -50.21
C ARG A 162 -40.37 -72.25 -50.67
N GLY A 163 -41.48 -71.52 -50.57
CA GLY A 163 -42.82 -71.99 -50.96
C GLY A 163 -43.10 -72.00 -52.47
N CYS A 164 -42.48 -71.12 -53.25
CA CYS A 164 -42.75 -70.96 -54.68
C CYS A 164 -42.28 -72.11 -55.59
N ASN A 165 -41.49 -73.07 -55.08
CA ASN A 165 -40.91 -74.16 -55.88
C ASN A 165 -41.87 -75.33 -56.19
N SER A 166 -43.17 -75.20 -55.90
CA SER A 166 -44.18 -76.25 -56.15
C SER A 166 -45.10 -75.95 -57.36
N ILE A 167 -44.53 -75.42 -58.44
CA ILE A 167 -45.26 -75.23 -59.71
C ILE A 167 -45.56 -76.60 -60.34
N LYS A 168 -46.82 -77.06 -60.19
CA LYS A 168 -47.37 -78.24 -60.86
C LYS A 168 -47.31 -78.07 -62.38
N ARG A 169 -46.34 -78.73 -63.04
CA ARG A 169 -46.33 -78.89 -64.50
C ARG A 169 -47.40 -79.91 -64.90
N LYS A 170 -48.52 -79.46 -65.47
CA LYS A 170 -49.52 -80.32 -66.12
C LYS A 170 -49.10 -80.61 -67.56
N SER A 171 -48.71 -81.85 -67.86
CA SER A 171 -48.74 -82.40 -69.21
C SER A 171 -48.92 -83.92 -69.12
N SER A 172 -49.76 -84.47 -69.99
CA SER A 172 -50.19 -85.87 -69.94
C SER A 172 -49.25 -86.82 -70.70
N SER A 173 -49.54 -88.12 -70.53
CA SER A 173 -49.17 -89.26 -71.38
C SER A 173 -47.88 -90.06 -71.14
N SER A 174 -48.14 -91.35 -70.92
CA SER A 174 -47.43 -92.53 -71.42
C SER A 174 -46.24 -93.13 -70.66
N GLU A 175 -46.26 -94.46 -70.68
CA GLU A 175 -45.35 -95.42 -70.08
C GLU A 175 -44.02 -95.47 -70.83
N LEU A 176 -42.89 -95.70 -70.15
CA LEU A 176 -42.21 -97.01 -70.12
C LEU A 176 -40.96 -96.97 -69.21
N LEU A 177 -40.44 -98.15 -68.89
CA LEU A 177 -39.34 -98.43 -67.99
C LEU A 177 -37.96 -97.88 -68.44
N GLY A 178 -37.20 -97.37 -67.45
CA GLY A 178 -35.79 -97.73 -67.26
C GLY A 178 -34.70 -96.85 -67.90
N LEU A 179 -33.99 -96.09 -67.05
CA LEU A 179 -32.50 -96.11 -66.90
C LEU A 179 -32.04 -95.00 -65.92
N GLY A 180 -31.00 -95.30 -65.13
CA GLY A 180 -30.17 -94.42 -64.25
C GLY A 180 -30.72 -93.04 -63.82
N GLY A 181 -30.89 -92.71 -62.54
CA GLY A 181 -30.07 -93.14 -61.39
C GLY A 181 -28.77 -92.35 -61.31
N ILE A 182 -28.82 -91.11 -60.81
CA ILE A 182 -27.74 -90.29 -60.23
C ILE A 182 -28.39 -89.03 -59.60
N LEU A 183 -27.88 -88.60 -58.43
CA LEU A 183 -28.36 -87.47 -57.58
C LEU A 183 -29.69 -87.67 -56.82
N HIS A 184 -29.62 -88.50 -55.77
CA HIS A 184 -30.44 -88.30 -54.56
C HIS A 184 -29.69 -87.36 -53.58
N GLU A 185 -30.42 -86.77 -52.62
CA GLU A 185 -29.92 -86.01 -51.45
C GLU A 185 -29.20 -84.65 -51.66
N ASN A 186 -28.90 -83.99 -50.54
CA ASN A 186 -28.21 -82.69 -50.37
C ASN A 186 -29.03 -81.40 -50.56
N SER A 187 -30.34 -81.45 -50.87
CA SER A 187 -31.16 -80.23 -50.94
C SER A 187 -31.80 -79.80 -49.61
N SER A 188 -31.84 -80.66 -48.59
CA SER A 188 -32.34 -80.35 -47.23
C SER A 188 -31.25 -79.78 -46.31
N GLU A 189 -30.03 -80.31 -46.37
CA GLU A 189 -28.92 -79.94 -45.48
C GLU A 189 -28.55 -78.46 -45.63
N LYS A 190 -28.38 -78.00 -46.89
CA LYS A 190 -28.19 -76.58 -47.24
C LYS A 190 -29.35 -75.66 -46.81
N ARG A 191 -30.57 -76.18 -46.55
CA ARG A 191 -31.70 -75.38 -46.07
C ARG A 191 -31.61 -75.13 -44.56
N CYS A 192 -31.24 -76.16 -43.80
CA CYS A 192 -30.96 -76.00 -42.37
C CYS A 192 -29.78 -75.06 -42.13
N ASP A 193 -28.77 -75.04 -43.01
CA ASP A 193 -27.62 -74.15 -42.86
C ASP A 193 -27.98 -72.66 -43.03
N VAL A 194 -28.91 -72.30 -43.92
CA VAL A 194 -29.39 -70.91 -44.04
C VAL A 194 -30.15 -70.47 -42.78
N ASP A 195 -31.02 -71.32 -42.23
CA ASP A 195 -31.75 -71.01 -41.00
C ASP A 195 -30.76 -70.90 -39.80
N LYS A 196 -29.75 -71.78 -39.70
CA LYS A 196 -28.66 -71.69 -38.70
C LYS A 196 -27.83 -70.41 -38.85
N ILE A 197 -27.52 -69.97 -40.07
CA ILE A 197 -26.80 -68.71 -40.32
C ILE A 197 -27.63 -67.52 -39.84
N LEU A 198 -28.95 -67.54 -40.07
CA LEU A 198 -29.86 -66.49 -39.62
C LEU A 198 -30.00 -66.45 -38.09
N ASP A 199 -30.04 -67.61 -37.44
CA ASP A 199 -30.02 -67.74 -35.98
C ASP A 199 -28.68 -67.28 -35.39
N SER A 200 -27.56 -67.64 -36.03
CA SER A 200 -26.22 -67.17 -35.66
C SER A 200 -26.10 -65.65 -35.78
N LEU A 201 -26.61 -65.06 -36.86
CA LEU A 201 -26.60 -63.61 -37.08
C LEU A 201 -27.45 -62.87 -36.04
N ASN A 202 -28.62 -63.43 -35.70
CA ASN A 202 -29.47 -62.90 -34.62
C ASN A 202 -28.75 -62.97 -33.26
N ASN A 203 -28.08 -64.09 -32.95
CA ASN A 203 -27.30 -64.23 -31.72
C ASN A 203 -26.08 -63.29 -31.68
N THR A 204 -25.41 -63.04 -32.81
CA THR A 204 -24.34 -62.05 -32.92
C THR A 204 -24.86 -60.64 -32.67
N LEU A 205 -26.00 -60.26 -33.27
CA LEU A 205 -26.64 -58.96 -33.04
C LEU A 205 -27.03 -58.79 -31.57
N GLU A 206 -27.65 -59.80 -30.95
CA GLU A 206 -28.04 -59.78 -29.54
C GLU A 206 -26.80 -59.68 -28.61
N THR A 207 -25.68 -60.30 -28.97
CA THR A 207 -24.40 -60.22 -28.23
C THR A 207 -23.76 -58.83 -28.35
N ILE A 208 -23.78 -58.23 -29.55
CA ILE A 208 -23.27 -56.86 -29.77
C ILE A 208 -24.14 -55.84 -29.02
N CYS A 209 -25.46 -55.94 -29.12
CA CYS A 209 -26.36 -55.08 -28.36
C CYS A 209 -26.15 -55.23 -26.86
N LYS A 210 -25.96 -56.46 -26.35
CA LYS A 210 -25.69 -56.68 -24.93
C LYS A 210 -24.34 -56.09 -24.49
N GLY A 211 -23.26 -56.29 -25.25
CA GLY A 211 -21.96 -55.67 -24.95
C GLY A 211 -22.01 -54.13 -24.97
N ALA A 212 -22.83 -53.54 -25.83
CA ALA A 212 -23.08 -52.11 -25.85
C ALA A 212 -24.00 -51.64 -24.68
N GLU A 213 -25.01 -52.43 -24.28
CA GLU A 213 -25.80 -52.19 -23.07
C GLU A 213 -24.89 -52.22 -21.82
N ASP A 214 -23.99 -53.19 -21.70
CA ASP A 214 -23.03 -53.31 -20.59
C ASP A 214 -22.05 -52.13 -20.56
N ALA A 215 -21.55 -51.66 -21.72
CA ALA A 215 -20.71 -50.46 -21.81
C ALA A 215 -21.47 -49.16 -21.44
N VAL A 216 -22.74 -49.05 -21.84
CA VAL A 216 -23.64 -47.96 -21.40
C VAL A 216 -23.88 -48.05 -19.89
N HIS A 217 -24.00 -49.24 -19.31
CA HIS A 217 -24.13 -49.41 -17.86
C HIS A 217 -22.87 -49.01 -17.09
N LEU A 218 -21.68 -49.44 -17.52
CA LEU A 218 -20.39 -49.05 -16.92
C LEU A 218 -20.15 -47.52 -16.98
N SER A 219 -20.46 -46.89 -18.12
CA SER A 219 -20.36 -45.42 -18.21
C SER A 219 -21.33 -44.70 -17.26
N LYS A 220 -22.50 -45.28 -16.96
CA LYS A 220 -23.44 -44.72 -15.96
C LYS A 220 -22.90 -44.79 -14.54
N GLU A 221 -22.19 -45.85 -14.19
CA GLU A 221 -21.53 -46.00 -12.89
C GLU A 221 -20.42 -44.94 -12.74
N SER A 222 -19.57 -44.78 -13.77
CA SER A 222 -18.56 -43.71 -13.79
C SER A 222 -19.14 -42.29 -13.69
N LEU A 223 -20.34 -42.06 -14.25
CA LEU A 223 -21.05 -40.78 -14.15
C LEU A 223 -21.59 -40.52 -12.73
N HIS A 224 -21.95 -41.57 -11.99
CA HIS A 224 -22.35 -41.49 -10.58
C HIS A 224 -21.15 -41.18 -9.68
N ASP A 225 -20.00 -41.82 -9.91
CA ASP A 225 -18.76 -41.55 -9.17
C ASP A 225 -18.26 -40.12 -9.46
N TRP A 226 -18.29 -39.69 -10.73
CA TRP A 226 -17.97 -38.32 -11.11
C TRP A 226 -18.87 -37.29 -10.41
N LYS A 227 -20.17 -37.58 -10.30
CA LYS A 227 -21.13 -36.74 -9.56
C LYS A 227 -20.78 -36.65 -8.08
N LEU A 228 -20.51 -37.79 -7.44
CA LEU A 228 -20.14 -37.84 -6.01
C LEU A 228 -18.84 -37.08 -5.75
N GLN A 229 -17.87 -37.18 -6.65
CA GLN A 229 -16.61 -36.44 -6.58
C GLN A 229 -16.80 -34.92 -6.79
N GLN A 230 -17.73 -34.51 -7.67
CA GLN A 230 -18.14 -33.10 -7.83
C GLN A 230 -18.85 -32.56 -6.57
N GLU A 231 -19.76 -33.33 -5.96
CA GLU A 231 -20.45 -32.94 -4.73
C GLU A 231 -19.46 -32.81 -3.55
N PHE A 232 -18.52 -33.74 -3.42
CA PHE A 232 -17.45 -33.70 -2.40
C PHE A 232 -16.46 -32.54 -2.64
N GLN A 233 -16.11 -32.26 -3.89
CA GLN A 233 -15.29 -31.10 -4.25
C GLN A 233 -15.99 -29.78 -3.88
N ALA A 234 -17.29 -29.64 -4.19
CA ALA A 234 -18.08 -28.47 -3.83
C ALA A 234 -18.24 -28.30 -2.30
N GLU A 235 -18.35 -29.40 -1.55
CA GLU A 235 -18.37 -29.38 -0.08
C GLU A 235 -17.02 -28.93 0.51
N ILE A 236 -15.90 -29.43 -0.04
CA ILE A 236 -14.56 -28.96 0.33
C ILE A 236 -14.37 -27.48 -0.01
N GLU A 237 -14.77 -27.04 -1.19
CA GLU A 237 -14.69 -25.63 -1.60
C GLU A 237 -15.54 -24.74 -0.69
N ALA A 238 -16.77 -25.14 -0.34
CA ALA A 238 -17.62 -24.43 0.60
C ALA A 238 -17.00 -24.37 2.01
N LEU A 239 -16.34 -25.44 2.48
CA LEU A 239 -15.65 -25.50 3.76
C LEU A 239 -14.38 -24.64 3.78
N VAL A 240 -13.61 -24.62 2.69
CA VAL A 240 -12.43 -23.76 2.52
C VAL A 240 -12.84 -22.29 2.48
N ILE A 241 -13.81 -21.91 1.64
CA ILE A 241 -14.36 -20.54 1.57
C ILE A 241 -14.91 -20.13 2.94
N GLY A 242 -15.69 -21.00 3.59
CA GLY A 242 -16.24 -20.77 4.92
C GLY A 242 -15.20 -20.66 6.04
N ASN A 243 -14.00 -21.24 5.87
CA ASN A 243 -12.88 -21.05 6.79
C ASN A 243 -12.08 -19.78 6.46
N CYS A 244 -11.88 -19.45 5.18
CA CYS A 244 -11.25 -18.21 4.76
C CYS A 244 -12.04 -16.98 5.23
N ILE A 245 -13.37 -16.96 5.02
CA ILE A 245 -14.25 -15.90 5.51
C ILE A 245 -14.14 -15.79 7.04
N ARG A 246 -14.24 -16.90 7.77
CA ARG A 246 -14.19 -16.90 9.24
C ARG A 246 -12.82 -16.54 9.82
N SER A 247 -11.75 -16.75 9.06
CA SER A 247 -10.40 -16.26 9.38
C SER A 247 -10.30 -14.75 9.16
N LEU A 248 -10.82 -14.25 8.03
CA LEU A 248 -10.90 -12.82 7.73
C LEU A 248 -11.76 -12.08 8.76
N GLU A 249 -12.94 -12.60 9.10
CA GLU A 249 -13.82 -12.05 10.15
C GLU A 249 -13.07 -11.93 11.48
N ARG A 250 -12.38 -12.98 11.92
CA ARG A 250 -11.58 -12.97 13.16
C ARG A 250 -10.43 -11.99 13.10
N GLU A 251 -9.72 -11.91 11.96
CA GLU A 251 -8.61 -10.96 11.78
C GLU A 251 -9.11 -9.51 11.73
N PHE A 252 -10.30 -9.26 11.17
CA PHE A 252 -10.96 -7.96 11.22
C PHE A 252 -11.42 -7.62 12.64
N GLU A 253 -12.05 -8.54 13.37
CA GLU A 253 -12.39 -8.35 14.79
C GLU A 253 -11.15 -8.05 15.63
N GLU A 254 -10.08 -8.84 15.48
CA GLU A 254 -8.82 -8.64 16.22
C GLU A 254 -8.16 -7.30 15.88
N LYS A 255 -8.18 -6.87 14.60
CA LYS A 255 -7.71 -5.54 14.18
C LYS A 255 -8.59 -4.40 14.70
N VAL A 256 -9.91 -4.59 14.79
CA VAL A 256 -10.86 -3.60 15.31
C VAL A 256 -10.71 -3.47 16.82
N TRP A 257 -10.72 -4.59 17.56
CA TRP A 257 -10.49 -4.60 19.00
C TRP A 257 -9.08 -4.12 19.36
N GLY A 258 -8.05 -4.49 18.61
CA GLY A 258 -6.69 -3.95 18.77
C GLY A 258 -6.59 -2.44 18.53
N ARG A 259 -7.47 -1.86 17.68
CA ARG A 259 -7.58 -0.39 17.51
C ARG A 259 -8.35 0.30 18.64
N ILE A 260 -9.40 -0.34 19.16
CA ILE A 260 -10.28 0.23 20.20
C ILE A 260 -9.63 0.12 21.59
N SER A 261 -9.07 -1.04 21.91
CA SER A 261 -8.38 -1.36 23.17
C SER A 261 -6.89 -0.98 23.16
N GLY A 262 -6.40 -0.39 22.08
CA GLY A 262 -5.04 0.16 22.03
C GLY A 262 -4.88 1.28 23.05
N ASP A 263 -3.89 1.14 23.93
CA ASP A 263 -3.48 1.98 25.09
C ASP A 263 -3.70 3.50 24.94
N LYS A 264 -3.63 4.01 23.71
CA LYS A 264 -3.88 5.40 23.34
C LYS A 264 -5.30 5.89 23.64
N SER A 265 -6.35 5.08 23.47
CA SER A 265 -7.75 5.51 23.68
C SER A 265 -8.05 5.79 25.16
N ILE A 266 -7.64 4.87 26.04
CA ILE A 266 -7.77 5.00 27.49
C ILE A 266 -6.88 6.15 28.00
N SER A 267 -5.67 6.32 27.43
CA SER A 267 -4.79 7.44 27.78
C SER A 267 -5.38 8.82 27.44
N TRP A 268 -6.21 8.93 26.40
CA TRP A 268 -6.79 10.21 25.99
C TRP A 268 -7.88 10.67 26.98
N PHE A 269 -8.78 9.77 27.38
CA PHE A 269 -9.82 10.10 28.36
C PHE A 269 -9.22 10.51 29.71
N GLY A 270 -8.18 9.79 30.18
CA GLY A 270 -7.44 10.16 31.38
C GLY A 270 -6.81 11.56 31.28
N ARG A 271 -6.14 11.87 30.17
CA ARG A 271 -5.53 13.20 29.93
C ARG A 271 -6.56 14.32 29.86
N VAL A 272 -7.74 14.09 29.28
CA VAL A 272 -8.82 15.09 29.25
C VAL A 272 -9.34 15.35 30.68
N GLN A 273 -9.46 14.31 31.51
CA GLN A 273 -9.85 14.46 32.91
C GLN A 273 -8.76 15.16 33.76
N GLU A 274 -7.48 14.90 33.50
CA GLU A 274 -6.34 15.65 34.05
C GLU A 274 -6.37 17.13 33.62
N ILE A 275 -6.66 17.42 32.35
CA ILE A 275 -6.82 18.80 31.82
C ILE A 275 -7.97 19.54 32.51
N SER A 276 -9.12 18.87 32.71
CA SER A 276 -10.25 19.43 33.47
C SER A 276 -9.89 19.72 34.93
N GLY A 277 -9.16 18.81 35.60
CA GLY A 277 -8.67 19.03 36.96
C GLY A 277 -7.70 20.21 37.06
N LEU A 278 -6.71 20.28 36.16
CA LEU A 278 -5.77 21.41 36.07
C LEU A 278 -6.50 22.74 35.81
N ARG A 279 -7.55 22.74 34.99
CA ARG A 279 -8.39 23.91 34.71
C ARG A 279 -9.19 24.36 35.94
N GLU A 280 -9.68 23.43 36.76
CA GLU A 280 -10.37 23.72 38.02
C GLU A 280 -9.40 24.26 39.10
N GLU A 281 -8.25 23.62 39.30
CA GLU A 281 -7.18 24.10 40.20
C GLU A 281 -6.70 25.51 39.81
N LEU A 282 -6.47 25.73 38.51
CA LEU A 282 -6.05 27.03 37.98
C LEU A 282 -7.13 28.10 38.15
N GLY A 283 -8.42 27.73 38.09
CA GLY A 283 -9.55 28.60 38.43
C GLY A 283 -9.58 29.00 39.90
N VAL A 284 -9.31 28.06 40.83
CA VAL A 284 -9.17 28.36 42.26
C VAL A 284 -8.01 29.33 42.51
N ILE A 285 -6.87 29.11 41.86
CA ILE A 285 -5.70 30.02 41.93
C ILE A 285 -6.05 31.41 41.36
N SER A 286 -6.78 31.48 40.24
CA SER A 286 -7.24 32.73 39.64
C SER A 286 -8.11 33.53 40.62
N ASN A 287 -9.07 32.87 41.27
CA ASN A 287 -9.95 33.49 42.24
C ASN A 287 -9.19 33.99 43.48
N ALA A 288 -8.21 33.21 43.97
CA ALA A 288 -7.34 33.64 45.07
C ALA A 288 -6.48 34.88 44.72
N LEU A 289 -5.97 34.97 43.49
CA LEU A 289 -5.18 36.11 43.01
C LEU A 289 -5.99 37.40 42.78
N CYS A 290 -7.30 37.27 42.54
CA CYS A 290 -8.21 38.41 42.39
C CYS A 290 -8.60 39.08 43.72
N ILE A 291 -8.49 38.40 44.86
CA ILE A 291 -8.96 38.90 46.17
C ILE A 291 -7.99 39.92 46.82
N SER A 292 -6.74 39.99 46.37
CA SER A 292 -5.68 40.73 47.08
C SER A 292 -5.68 42.26 46.92
N GLU A 293 -6.63 42.87 46.18
CA GLU A 293 -6.51 44.28 45.77
C GLU A 293 -7.80 45.11 45.93
N ALA A 294 -8.40 45.04 47.11
CA ALA A 294 -9.38 46.02 47.56
C ALA A 294 -9.21 46.32 49.06
N GLY A 295 -8.31 47.26 49.37
CA GLY A 295 -8.16 47.76 50.74
C GLY A 295 -9.38 48.57 51.18
N HIS A 296 -10.33 47.94 51.88
CA HIS A 296 -11.37 48.63 52.65
C HIS A 296 -11.53 48.01 54.04
N LEU A 297 -11.50 48.88 55.04
CA LEU A 297 -11.65 48.56 56.46
C LEU A 297 -13.11 48.19 56.77
N ILE A 298 -13.46 46.91 56.88
CA ILE A 298 -14.70 46.48 57.56
C ILE A 298 -14.42 45.35 58.55
N SER A 299 -14.60 45.72 59.82
CA SER A 299 -15.03 44.96 61.00
C SER A 299 -15.21 43.44 60.90
N HIS A 300 -14.70 42.74 61.92
CA HIS A 300 -15.23 41.44 62.37
C HIS A 300 -16.75 41.50 62.55
N GLY A 301 -17.48 40.47 62.11
CA GLY A 301 -18.93 40.37 62.27
C GLY A 301 -19.57 39.17 61.55
N SER A 302 -19.58 38.02 62.23
CA SER A 302 -20.51 36.87 62.09
C SER A 302 -21.48 36.81 60.89
N PHE A 303 -21.39 35.72 60.11
CA PHE A 303 -22.52 34.80 59.97
C PHE A 303 -22.07 33.37 59.60
N ASP A 304 -22.51 32.38 60.37
CA ASP A 304 -22.21 30.95 60.17
C ASP A 304 -23.21 30.27 59.21
N SER A 305 -22.77 29.21 58.52
CA SER A 305 -23.62 28.04 58.26
C SER A 305 -22.79 26.76 58.05
N GLU A 306 -22.27 26.29 59.18
CA GLU A 306 -22.03 24.91 59.60
C GLU A 306 -21.94 23.73 58.60
N GLY A 307 -20.83 23.01 58.70
CA GLY A 307 -20.78 21.55 58.67
C GLY A 307 -19.87 21.02 59.78
N TRP A 308 -20.44 20.35 60.79
CA TRP A 308 -19.81 19.65 61.94
C TRP A 308 -18.42 19.02 61.68
N CYS A 309 -17.48 18.83 62.62
CA CYS A 309 -17.40 18.96 64.09
C CYS A 309 -15.87 18.88 64.47
N ASN A 310 -15.33 19.01 65.71
CA ASN A 310 -15.73 19.31 67.09
C ASN A 310 -14.44 19.80 67.83
N GLY A 311 -14.47 20.45 69.02
CA GLY A 311 -13.19 20.82 69.67
C GLY A 311 -13.08 21.72 70.91
N LYS A 312 -14.16 22.07 71.64
CA LYS A 312 -14.17 22.63 73.03
C LYS A 312 -13.21 23.80 73.45
N VAL A 313 -13.84 24.94 73.85
CA VAL A 313 -13.64 25.65 75.16
C VAL A 313 -12.27 26.38 75.37
N ASN A 314 -12.16 27.68 75.76
CA ASN A 314 -13.00 28.50 76.67
C ASN A 314 -12.85 30.04 76.50
N ASP A 315 -13.80 30.81 77.08
CA ASP A 315 -13.83 32.21 77.58
C ASP A 315 -12.97 33.34 76.92
N HIS A 316 -13.49 34.52 76.52
CA HIS A 316 -14.28 35.56 77.24
C HIS A 316 -13.47 36.28 78.37
N PHE A 317 -13.49 37.61 78.56
CA PHE A 317 -14.36 38.68 78.03
C PHE A 317 -13.82 40.12 78.33
N HIS A 318 -14.53 41.15 77.83
CA HIS A 318 -14.72 42.52 78.37
C HIS A 318 -13.84 43.75 77.98
N HIS A 319 -14.40 44.55 77.08
CA HIS A 319 -14.96 45.92 77.31
C HIS A 319 -14.19 47.25 77.04
N LYS A 320 -14.84 48.04 76.16
CA LYS A 320 -15.33 49.45 76.30
C LYS A 320 -14.42 50.66 76.00
N VAL A 321 -15.00 51.55 75.16
CA VAL A 321 -15.11 53.03 75.32
C VAL A 321 -13.80 53.85 75.18
N LEU A 322 -13.73 55.06 74.62
CA LEU A 322 -14.55 55.88 73.70
C LEU A 322 -13.70 57.16 73.42
N SER A 323 -14.02 57.91 72.37
CA SER A 323 -13.82 59.38 72.30
C SER A 323 -12.43 59.97 71.93
N ASN A 324 -12.41 60.53 70.72
CA ASN A 324 -12.20 61.97 70.47
C ASN A 324 -10.80 62.61 70.43
N HIS A 325 -10.37 62.83 69.17
CA HIS A 325 -10.04 64.13 68.55
C HIS A 325 -8.59 64.70 68.55
N VAL A 326 -8.40 65.53 67.50
CA VAL A 326 -7.37 66.57 67.28
C VAL A 326 -6.11 66.17 66.49
N THR A 327 -6.29 66.15 65.15
CA THR A 327 -5.38 66.68 64.10
C THR A 327 -4.65 67.97 64.51
N PRO A 328 -3.39 68.27 64.05
CA PRO A 328 -3.20 68.61 62.62
C PRO A 328 -1.83 68.37 61.94
N THR A 329 -1.93 68.21 60.62
CA THR A 329 -1.13 68.82 59.53
C THR A 329 0.40 68.90 59.60
N SER A 330 1.06 68.27 58.62
CA SER A 330 2.36 68.69 58.10
C SER A 330 2.20 69.60 56.88
N SER A 331 3.05 70.62 56.75
CA SER A 331 3.22 71.42 55.53
C SER A 331 4.55 71.09 54.83
N HIS A 332 4.63 71.43 53.54
CA HIS A 332 5.71 71.09 52.61
C HIS A 332 7.11 71.70 52.96
N PRO A 333 8.21 71.21 52.34
CA PRO A 333 9.60 71.55 52.68
C PRO A 333 10.26 72.53 51.70
N GLU A 334 11.45 73.04 52.05
CA GLU A 334 12.40 73.53 51.02
C GLU A 334 13.89 73.56 51.47
N GLU A 335 14.75 73.46 50.46
CA GLU A 335 16.18 73.82 50.31
C GLU A 335 17.37 73.21 51.14
N ASN A 336 18.29 72.62 50.36
CA ASN A 336 19.75 72.85 50.29
C ASN A 336 20.62 73.04 51.56
N GLY A 337 21.67 72.21 51.69
CA GLY A 337 22.82 72.57 52.54
C GLY A 337 23.89 71.50 52.80
N LYS A 338 24.89 71.42 51.90
CA LYS A 338 26.30 70.95 52.07
C LYS A 338 26.70 69.99 53.21
N HIS A 339 27.43 68.94 52.79
CA HIS A 339 28.37 68.12 53.57
C HIS A 339 29.33 68.95 54.46
N GLU A 340 29.43 68.61 55.74
CA GLU A 340 30.68 68.62 56.54
C GLU A 340 30.70 67.42 57.51
N ASP A 341 31.89 66.94 57.83
CA ASP A 341 32.17 65.61 58.41
C ASP A 341 32.41 65.68 59.93
N PRO A 342 31.65 64.96 60.80
CA PRO A 342 31.88 64.98 62.25
C PRO A 342 32.95 63.95 62.68
N GLN A 343 34.15 64.44 62.97
CA GLN A 343 35.23 63.66 63.60
C GLN A 343 34.78 62.94 64.88
N ALA A 344 35.15 61.67 65.01
CA ALA A 344 34.96 60.89 66.23
C ALA A 344 35.75 61.48 67.42
N LYS A 345 35.06 62.20 68.32
CA LYS A 345 35.65 62.64 69.59
C LYS A 345 35.74 61.48 70.59
N LYS A 346 36.98 61.03 70.76
CA LYS A 346 37.46 60.10 71.79
C LYS A 346 37.00 60.57 73.18
N LEU A 347 36.44 59.65 73.96
CA LEU A 347 35.98 59.88 75.33
C LEU A 347 37.17 60.18 76.25
N GLU A 348 37.26 61.41 76.78
CA GLU A 348 38.25 61.78 77.79
C GLU A 348 37.84 61.34 79.20
N SER A 349 38.85 61.19 80.07
CA SER A 349 38.78 60.60 81.41
C SER A 349 37.80 61.28 82.36
N LEU A 350 37.03 60.47 83.12
CA LEU A 350 36.32 60.95 84.30
C LEU A 350 37.31 61.46 85.36
N ASP A 351 37.16 62.72 85.76
CA ASP A 351 37.84 63.30 86.91
C ASP A 351 37.18 62.86 88.22
N LEU A 352 37.76 61.83 88.88
CA LEU A 352 37.28 61.29 90.16
C LEU A 352 37.27 62.34 91.30
N SER A 353 37.96 63.47 91.14
CA SER A 353 38.12 64.50 92.18
C SER A 353 36.81 65.18 92.56
N ARG A 354 35.86 65.33 91.61
CA ARG A 354 34.58 66.02 91.83
C ARG A 354 33.53 65.19 92.56
N LEU A 355 33.66 63.86 92.57
CA LEU A 355 32.63 62.95 93.10
C LEU A 355 32.67 62.84 94.64
N LYS A 356 33.78 63.22 95.27
CA LYS A 356 34.08 62.98 96.70
C LYS A 356 33.42 63.98 97.67
N HIS A 357 32.79 65.04 97.16
CA HIS A 357 32.21 66.14 97.93
C HIS A 357 30.68 66.28 97.79
N MET A 358 30.02 65.36 97.05
CA MET A 358 28.56 65.32 96.95
C MET A 358 27.96 64.52 98.12
N SER A 359 26.84 64.97 98.67
CA SER A 359 26.04 64.18 99.61
C SER A 359 25.44 62.94 98.93
N ASN A 360 25.02 61.92 99.68
CA ASN A 360 24.42 60.71 99.11
C ASN A 360 23.22 61.00 98.18
N VAL A 361 22.42 62.03 98.47
CA VAL A 361 21.27 62.43 97.64
C VAL A 361 21.75 63.10 96.33
N GLU A 362 22.77 63.95 96.40
CA GLU A 362 23.37 64.58 95.22
C GLU A 362 24.13 63.57 94.35
N LEU A 363 24.76 62.57 94.97
CA LEU A 363 25.45 61.48 94.27
C LEU A 363 24.44 60.59 93.52
N ILE A 364 23.32 60.24 94.15
CA ILE A 364 22.20 59.54 93.50
C ILE A 364 21.60 60.40 92.38
N SER A 365 21.42 61.70 92.61
CA SER A 365 20.95 62.65 91.59
C SER A 365 21.91 62.72 90.39
N TYR A 366 23.22 62.81 90.63
CA TYR A 366 24.25 62.83 89.60
C TYR A 366 24.28 61.53 88.79
N TYR A 367 24.27 60.37 89.46
CA TYR A 367 24.20 59.08 88.75
C TYR A 367 22.87 58.89 88.02
N ASN A 368 21.73 59.34 88.55
CA ASN A 368 20.46 59.30 87.83
C ASN A 368 20.45 60.27 86.62
N ASN A 369 21.11 61.42 86.72
CA ASN A 369 21.23 62.37 85.63
C ASN A 369 22.16 61.84 84.52
N GLU A 370 23.34 61.31 84.85
CA GLU A 370 24.21 60.66 83.87
C GLU A 370 23.61 59.35 83.33
N MET A 371 22.85 58.59 84.13
CA MET A 371 22.11 57.41 83.66
C MET A 371 20.96 57.78 82.73
N THR A 372 20.23 58.87 82.99
CA THR A 372 19.19 59.37 82.05
C THR A 372 19.79 60.06 80.83
N LYS A 373 21.01 60.60 80.91
CA LYS A 373 21.76 61.14 79.76
C LYS A 373 22.34 60.03 78.90
N MET A 374 22.86 58.96 79.51
CA MET A 374 23.29 57.74 78.84
C MET A 374 22.09 56.97 78.25
N LYS A 375 20.95 56.95 78.95
CA LYS A 375 19.68 56.42 78.42
C LYS A 375 19.19 57.25 77.23
N ARG A 376 19.17 58.58 77.30
CA ARG A 376 18.83 59.44 76.15
C ARG A 376 19.81 59.28 74.98
N ASN A 377 21.11 59.13 75.24
CA ASN A 377 22.09 58.84 74.19
C ASN A 377 21.87 57.44 73.58
N HIS A 378 21.48 56.45 74.39
CA HIS A 378 21.15 55.12 73.89
C HIS A 378 19.83 55.12 73.10
N GLU A 379 18.78 55.77 73.59
CA GLU A 379 17.52 55.98 72.86
C GLU A 379 17.75 56.77 71.58
N SER A 380 18.61 57.79 71.58
CA SER A 380 19.04 58.53 70.39
C SER A 380 19.84 57.65 69.41
N LYS A 381 20.76 56.81 69.90
CA LYS A 381 21.52 55.87 69.05
C LYS A 381 20.64 54.75 68.49
N VAL A 382 19.66 54.28 69.25
CA VAL A 382 18.63 53.33 68.81
C VAL A 382 17.71 54.01 67.81
N GLN A 383 17.32 55.27 68.01
CA GLN A 383 16.54 56.03 67.05
C GLN A 383 17.33 56.29 65.77
N GLU A 384 18.61 56.66 65.85
CA GLU A 384 19.53 56.78 64.71
C GLU A 384 19.64 55.46 63.94
N MET A 385 19.93 54.33 64.61
CA MET A 385 19.95 53.01 63.98
C MET A 385 18.58 52.57 63.43
N THR A 386 17.49 53.05 64.01
CA THR A 386 16.12 52.79 63.54
C THR A 386 15.79 53.63 62.32
N GLU A 387 16.25 54.89 62.29
CA GLU A 387 16.10 55.80 61.15
C GLU A 387 17.02 55.38 60.00
N ASP A 388 18.24 54.92 60.28
CA ASP A 388 19.14 54.25 59.35
C ASP A 388 18.51 52.95 58.84
N TYR A 389 17.92 52.12 59.71
CA TYR A 389 17.20 50.93 59.29
C TYR A 389 15.97 51.28 58.43
N PHE A 390 15.23 52.35 58.73
CA PHE A 390 14.11 52.83 57.91
C PHE A 390 14.54 53.56 56.63
N THR A 391 15.76 54.09 56.59
CA THR A 391 16.36 54.75 55.42
C THR A 391 16.96 53.70 54.50
N LEU A 392 17.72 52.74 55.03
CA LEU A 392 18.16 51.52 54.35
C LEU A 392 16.97 50.67 53.91
N LYS A 393 15.87 50.60 54.67
CA LYS A 393 14.62 49.96 54.23
C LYS A 393 13.92 50.77 53.15
N ARG A 394 13.94 52.12 53.20
CA ARG A 394 13.44 52.97 52.11
C ARG A 394 14.29 52.82 50.85
N GLU A 395 15.61 52.83 50.95
CA GLU A 395 16.53 52.59 49.83
C GLU A 395 16.40 51.17 49.31
N TYR A 396 16.38 50.15 50.15
CA TYR A 396 16.09 48.77 49.76
C TYR A 396 14.72 48.62 49.09
N LEU A 397 13.70 49.40 49.49
CA LEU A 397 12.40 49.48 48.82
C LEU A 397 12.38 50.41 47.59
N ARG A 398 13.40 51.24 47.37
CA ARG A 398 13.57 52.12 46.19
C ARG A 398 14.39 51.43 45.10
N GLU A 399 15.44 50.74 45.52
CA GLU A 399 16.23 49.78 44.77
C GLU A 399 15.35 48.58 44.39
N LYS A 400 14.60 48.00 45.33
CA LYS A 400 13.47 47.12 45.01
C LYS A 400 12.26 47.83 44.40
N GLY A 401 12.18 49.15 44.34
CA GLY A 401 11.14 49.85 43.56
C GLY A 401 11.25 49.49 42.07
N SER A 402 12.48 49.25 41.59
CA SER A 402 12.76 48.70 40.26
C SER A 402 12.40 47.20 40.10
N LEU A 403 12.31 46.46 41.21
CA LEU A 403 11.93 45.04 41.24
C LEU A 403 10.45 44.81 41.59
N LEU A 404 9.78 45.73 42.27
CA LEU A 404 8.36 45.66 42.59
C LEU A 404 7.53 45.96 41.34
N SER A 405 7.96 46.90 40.49
CA SER A 405 7.39 47.02 39.14
C SER A 405 7.58 45.75 38.30
N LYS A 406 8.60 44.92 38.55
CA LYS A 406 8.73 43.60 37.90
C LYS A 406 7.84 42.55 38.55
N LYS A 407 7.76 42.46 39.89
CA LYS A 407 6.88 41.50 40.55
C LYS A 407 5.39 41.81 40.37
N ASP A 408 4.96 43.07 40.42
CA ASP A 408 3.58 43.43 40.10
C ASP A 408 3.31 43.24 38.60
N LYS A 409 4.28 43.50 37.70
CA LYS A 409 4.13 43.08 36.29
C LYS A 409 4.08 41.57 36.13
N GLU A 410 4.81 40.78 36.91
CA GLU A 410 4.78 39.31 36.88
C GLU A 410 3.46 38.79 37.44
N PHE A 411 2.94 39.37 38.53
CA PHE A 411 1.64 39.03 39.11
C PHE A 411 0.46 39.54 38.28
N ASP A 412 0.53 40.71 37.63
CA ASP A 412 -0.48 41.19 36.67
C ASP A 412 -0.41 40.42 35.34
N MET A 413 0.81 40.08 34.88
CA MET A 413 0.99 39.17 33.75
C MET A 413 0.42 37.80 34.09
N LEU A 414 0.58 37.31 35.31
CA LEU A 414 -0.02 36.06 35.78
C LEU A 414 -1.54 36.20 35.94
N ARG A 415 -2.04 37.30 36.49
CA ARG A 415 -3.47 37.64 36.65
C ARG A 415 -4.18 37.85 35.31
N ARG A 416 -3.46 38.13 34.22
CA ARG A 416 -3.96 38.07 32.83
C ARG A 416 -3.77 36.70 32.18
N LYS A 417 -2.59 36.10 32.32
CA LYS A 417 -2.24 34.81 31.69
C LYS A 417 -2.97 33.63 32.30
N ILE A 418 -3.33 33.66 33.58
CA ILE A 418 -4.11 32.59 34.21
C ILE A 418 -5.51 32.53 33.58
N PRO A 419 -6.29 33.62 33.51
CA PRO A 419 -7.52 33.65 32.71
C PRO A 419 -7.32 33.32 31.22
N GLU A 420 -6.22 33.75 30.60
CA GLU A 420 -5.90 33.41 29.20
C GLU A 420 -5.60 31.91 29.01
N VAL A 421 -4.93 31.27 29.97
CA VAL A 421 -4.65 29.83 29.96
C VAL A 421 -5.90 29.05 30.34
N ILE A 422 -6.73 29.52 31.28
CA ILE A 422 -8.06 28.95 31.54
C ILE A 422 -8.91 29.02 30.27
N SER A 423 -8.94 30.17 29.58
CA SER A 423 -9.64 30.30 28.30
C SER A 423 -9.09 29.36 27.23
N LYS A 424 -7.78 29.14 27.16
CA LYS A 424 -7.18 28.17 26.23
C LYS A 424 -7.43 26.72 26.62
N LEU A 425 -7.53 26.41 27.91
CA LEU A 425 -7.94 25.09 28.40
C LEU A 425 -9.44 24.89 28.16
N ASP A 426 -10.27 25.93 28.30
CA ASP A 426 -11.68 25.93 27.92
C ASP A 426 -11.85 25.76 26.41
N ASP A 427 -11.06 26.44 25.59
CA ASP A 427 -11.01 26.25 24.15
C ASP A 427 -10.58 24.83 23.80
N ILE A 428 -9.56 24.25 24.46
CA ILE A 428 -9.14 22.86 24.26
C ILE A 428 -10.21 21.86 24.73
N ILE A 429 -10.87 22.10 25.85
CA ILE A 429 -11.96 21.24 26.36
C ILE A 429 -13.15 21.31 25.41
N ALA A 430 -13.56 22.50 24.97
CA ALA A 430 -14.68 22.72 24.05
C ALA A 430 -14.35 22.32 22.61
N GLU A 431 -13.09 22.42 22.17
CA GLU A 431 -12.62 21.90 20.87
C GLU A 431 -12.50 20.38 20.92
N ASN A 432 -12.20 19.77 22.07
CA ASN A 432 -12.24 18.32 22.28
C ASN A 432 -13.66 17.77 22.54
N GLU A 433 -14.62 18.64 22.91
CA GLU A 433 -16.07 18.36 22.93
C GLU A 433 -16.70 18.53 21.52
N LYS A 434 -16.12 19.39 20.67
CA LYS A 434 -16.48 19.59 19.25
C LYS A 434 -15.78 18.63 18.29
N LEU A 435 -14.57 18.18 18.60
CA LEU A 435 -14.05 16.93 18.05
C LEU A 435 -15.09 15.87 18.40
N PRO A 436 -15.54 15.05 17.43
CA PRO A 436 -16.46 14.00 17.77
C PRO A 436 -15.77 13.05 18.75
N ILE A 437 -16.21 13.13 20.01
CA ILE A 437 -16.30 11.98 20.90
C ILE A 437 -16.71 10.80 20.04
N PHE A 438 -16.16 9.62 20.32
CA PHE A 438 -16.36 8.40 19.51
C PHE A 438 -17.84 8.07 19.20
N ALA A 439 -18.80 8.72 19.85
CA ALA A 439 -20.18 8.95 19.38
C ALA A 439 -20.36 9.10 17.86
N SER A 440 -19.66 9.96 17.10
CA SER A 440 -19.95 10.05 15.64
C SER A 440 -19.51 8.78 14.88
N ASN A 441 -18.47 8.10 15.37
CA ASN A 441 -18.07 6.79 14.89
C ASN A 441 -19.01 5.70 15.39
N ALA A 442 -19.66 5.88 16.55
CA ALA A 442 -20.67 4.98 17.09
C ALA A 442 -22.04 5.14 16.40
N GLU A 443 -22.40 6.34 15.93
CA GLU A 443 -23.59 6.63 15.11
C GLU A 443 -23.40 6.21 13.66
N THR A 444 -22.20 6.37 13.09
CA THR A 444 -21.90 5.80 11.77
C THR A 444 -21.70 4.28 11.84
N LEU A 445 -21.18 3.73 12.93
CA LEU A 445 -21.15 2.28 13.15
C LEU A 445 -22.53 1.71 13.50
N SER A 446 -23.39 2.42 14.24
CA SER A 446 -24.77 1.99 14.51
C SER A 446 -25.63 2.12 13.27
N GLY A 447 -25.49 3.20 12.48
CA GLY A 447 -26.15 3.35 11.18
C GLY A 447 -25.64 2.35 10.14
N LEU A 448 -24.35 2.02 10.14
CA LEU A 448 -23.81 0.92 9.33
C LEU A 448 -24.30 -0.44 9.82
N LYS A 449 -24.43 -0.64 11.14
CA LYS A 449 -24.97 -1.86 11.75
C LYS A 449 -26.46 -2.03 11.45
N GLU A 450 -27.28 -0.99 11.62
CA GLU A 450 -28.69 -0.98 11.22
C GLU A 450 -28.83 -1.20 9.71
N ARG A 451 -27.99 -0.56 8.88
CA ARG A 451 -27.96 -0.82 7.44
C ARG A 451 -27.58 -2.27 7.13
N MET A 452 -26.65 -2.86 7.87
CA MET A 452 -26.23 -4.25 7.68
C MET A 452 -27.29 -5.24 8.21
N GLU A 453 -27.98 -4.93 9.30
CA GLU A 453 -29.12 -5.68 9.83
C GLU A 453 -30.34 -5.58 8.90
N MET A 454 -30.62 -4.40 8.31
CA MET A 454 -31.61 -4.21 7.25
C MET A 454 -31.24 -5.00 6.00
N LEU A 455 -29.99 -4.93 5.51
CA LEU A 455 -29.54 -5.72 4.37
C LEU A 455 -29.59 -7.23 4.64
N LEU A 456 -29.33 -7.68 5.87
CA LEU A 456 -29.48 -9.08 6.28
C LEU A 456 -30.95 -9.50 6.36
N ALA A 457 -31.84 -8.63 6.82
CA ALA A 457 -33.29 -8.87 6.83
C ALA A 457 -33.86 -8.91 5.40
N GLU A 458 -33.46 -7.96 4.55
CA GLU A 458 -33.77 -7.92 3.11
C GLU A 458 -33.24 -9.16 2.40
N ASN A 459 -31.99 -9.58 2.66
CA ASN A 459 -31.43 -10.79 2.07
C ASN A 459 -32.18 -12.07 2.52
N ARG A 460 -32.63 -12.13 3.78
CA ARG A 460 -33.54 -13.20 4.24
C ARG A 460 -34.87 -13.15 3.50
N GLN A 461 -35.53 -11.99 3.41
CA GLN A 461 -36.79 -11.81 2.71
C GLN A 461 -36.68 -12.16 1.22
N LEU A 462 -35.58 -11.78 0.56
CA LEU A 462 -35.28 -12.15 -0.82
C LEU A 462 -35.01 -13.65 -0.98
N ARG A 463 -34.32 -14.31 -0.03
CA ARG A 463 -34.17 -15.76 -0.03
C ARG A 463 -35.52 -16.46 0.15
N ASP A 464 -36.36 -15.99 1.08
CA ASP A 464 -37.67 -16.57 1.34
C ASP A 464 -38.59 -16.42 0.13
N SER A 465 -38.66 -15.22 -0.46
CA SER A 465 -39.40 -14.94 -1.71
C SER A 465 -38.84 -15.73 -2.90
N LEU A 466 -37.52 -15.93 -2.99
CA LEU A 466 -36.92 -16.83 -3.98
C LEU A 466 -37.30 -18.29 -3.73
N THR A 467 -37.42 -18.75 -2.48
CA THR A 467 -37.92 -20.10 -2.19
C THR A 467 -39.40 -20.26 -2.53
N GLU A 468 -40.20 -19.21 -2.35
CA GLU A 468 -41.61 -19.15 -2.73
C GLU A 468 -41.77 -19.20 -4.24
N LYS A 469 -41.08 -18.31 -4.98
CA LYS A 469 -41.02 -18.34 -6.45
C LYS A 469 -40.49 -19.68 -6.99
N LYS A 470 -39.55 -20.33 -6.30
CA LYS A 470 -39.07 -21.69 -6.64
C LYS A 470 -40.12 -22.78 -6.36
N LYS A 471 -41.03 -22.60 -5.39
CA LYS A 471 -42.19 -23.49 -5.19
C LYS A 471 -43.25 -23.24 -6.27
N GLU A 472 -43.54 -21.99 -6.57
CA GLU A 472 -44.47 -21.57 -7.64
C GLU A 472 -44.04 -22.11 -9.01
N VAL A 473 -42.77 -21.94 -9.40
CA VAL A 473 -42.21 -22.53 -10.63
C VAL A 473 -42.32 -24.05 -10.66
N LYS A 474 -42.19 -24.75 -9.52
CA LYS A 474 -42.42 -26.20 -9.45
C LYS A 474 -43.89 -26.58 -9.62
N VAL A 475 -44.83 -25.76 -9.15
CA VAL A 475 -46.28 -25.96 -9.35
C VAL A 475 -46.65 -25.70 -10.81
N LEU A 476 -46.19 -24.58 -11.39
CA LEU A 476 -46.38 -24.24 -12.80
C LEU A 476 -45.76 -25.30 -13.73
N SER A 477 -44.55 -25.77 -13.43
CA SER A 477 -43.88 -26.85 -14.19
C SER A 477 -44.69 -28.15 -14.15
N ARG A 478 -45.31 -28.50 -13.00
CA ARG A 478 -46.25 -29.63 -12.93
C ARG A 478 -47.52 -29.39 -13.74
N GLN A 479 -48.11 -28.20 -13.69
CA GLN A 479 -49.29 -27.85 -14.49
C GLN A 479 -49.02 -27.87 -15.99
N VAL A 480 -47.85 -27.41 -16.44
CA VAL A 480 -47.42 -27.48 -17.85
C VAL A 480 -47.18 -28.93 -18.26
N SER A 481 -46.56 -29.76 -17.41
CA SER A 481 -46.37 -31.20 -17.67
C SER A 481 -47.70 -31.96 -17.77
N ASP A 482 -48.63 -31.71 -16.86
CA ASP A 482 -49.98 -32.29 -16.86
C ASP A 482 -50.81 -31.79 -18.06
N GLY A 483 -50.68 -30.51 -18.42
CA GLY A 483 -51.26 -29.95 -19.64
C GLY A 483 -50.71 -30.61 -20.91
N ALA A 484 -49.39 -30.84 -20.98
CA ALA A 484 -48.76 -31.53 -22.11
C ALA A 484 -49.19 -33.01 -22.21
N GLU A 485 -49.34 -33.71 -21.08
CA GLU A 485 -49.86 -35.07 -21.04
C GLU A 485 -51.34 -35.12 -21.50
N ARG A 486 -52.17 -34.18 -21.05
CA ARG A 486 -53.56 -34.03 -21.53
C ARG A 486 -53.64 -33.69 -23.02
N MET A 487 -52.76 -32.84 -23.55
CA MET A 487 -52.67 -32.57 -25.00
C MET A 487 -52.24 -33.81 -25.80
N SER A 488 -51.29 -34.59 -25.28
CA SER A 488 -50.89 -35.88 -25.89
C SER A 488 -52.06 -36.86 -25.96
N HIS A 489 -52.82 -37.00 -24.87
CA HIS A 489 -54.04 -37.80 -24.85
C HIS A 489 -55.12 -37.29 -25.82
N HIS A 490 -55.27 -35.96 -25.96
CA HIS A 490 -56.21 -35.38 -26.92
C HIS A 490 -55.77 -35.62 -28.36
N SER A 491 -54.48 -35.47 -28.70
CA SER A 491 -53.96 -35.79 -30.03
C SER A 491 -54.13 -37.29 -30.36
N LEU A 492 -53.98 -38.17 -29.37
CA LEU A 492 -54.25 -39.61 -29.52
C LEU A 492 -55.74 -39.92 -29.72
N SER A 493 -56.67 -39.14 -29.13
CA SER A 493 -58.11 -39.32 -29.37
C SER A 493 -58.54 -38.72 -30.71
N GLU A 494 -57.96 -37.58 -31.11
CA GLU A 494 -58.19 -36.92 -32.40
C GLU A 494 -57.71 -37.79 -33.56
N THR A 495 -56.50 -38.36 -33.49
CA THR A 495 -55.98 -39.28 -34.52
C THR A 495 -56.85 -40.54 -34.67
N LYS A 496 -57.41 -41.07 -33.58
CA LYS A 496 -58.41 -42.15 -33.63
C LYS A 496 -59.71 -41.70 -34.30
N LEU A 497 -60.20 -40.50 -34.00
CA LEU A 497 -61.41 -39.94 -34.60
C LEU A 497 -61.22 -39.67 -36.11
N LEU A 498 -60.07 -39.16 -36.51
CA LEU A 498 -59.70 -38.98 -37.92
C LEU A 498 -59.59 -40.31 -38.67
N HIS A 499 -59.16 -41.38 -38.00
CA HIS A 499 -59.17 -42.73 -38.57
C HIS A 499 -60.61 -43.26 -38.76
N THR A 500 -61.49 -43.11 -37.76
CA THR A 500 -62.90 -43.55 -37.91
C THR A 500 -63.65 -42.74 -38.95
N ILE A 501 -63.45 -41.42 -39.02
CA ILE A 501 -64.01 -40.56 -40.08
C ILE A 501 -63.52 -41.02 -41.46
N ARG A 502 -62.22 -41.33 -41.63
CA ARG A 502 -61.68 -41.82 -42.90
C ARG A 502 -62.29 -43.17 -43.29
N SER A 503 -62.45 -44.09 -42.33
CA SER A 503 -63.08 -45.39 -42.56
C SER A 503 -64.56 -45.28 -42.92
N LEU A 504 -65.31 -44.40 -42.24
CA LEU A 504 -66.72 -44.15 -42.56
C LEU A 504 -66.86 -43.48 -43.93
N LYS A 505 -65.95 -42.58 -44.31
CA LYS A 505 -65.93 -41.97 -45.63
C LYS A 505 -65.76 -43.02 -46.73
N SER A 506 -64.79 -43.95 -46.61
CA SER A 506 -64.65 -45.03 -47.60
C SER A 506 -65.89 -45.91 -47.67
N SER A 507 -66.50 -46.27 -46.53
CA SER A 507 -67.74 -47.07 -46.54
C SER A 507 -68.94 -46.33 -47.16
N ILE A 508 -69.00 -45.00 -47.06
CA ILE A 508 -70.02 -44.19 -47.74
C ILE A 508 -69.76 -44.13 -49.26
N GLU A 509 -68.49 -44.01 -49.68
CA GLU A 509 -68.11 -44.08 -51.10
C GLU A 509 -68.44 -45.47 -51.69
N ASP A 510 -68.15 -46.56 -50.98
CA ASP A 510 -68.50 -47.93 -51.35
C ASP A 510 -70.03 -48.12 -51.49
N LEU A 511 -70.81 -47.68 -50.48
CA LEU A 511 -72.28 -47.75 -50.50
C LEU A 511 -72.90 -46.90 -51.63
N HIS A 512 -72.27 -45.77 -51.97
CA HIS A 512 -72.73 -44.93 -53.08
C HIS A 512 -72.49 -45.60 -54.44
N ILE A 513 -71.35 -46.27 -54.60
CA ILE A 513 -71.04 -47.08 -55.79
C ILE A 513 -72.02 -48.26 -55.89
N GLU A 514 -72.28 -48.98 -54.79
CA GLU A 514 -73.25 -50.08 -54.75
C GLU A 514 -74.67 -49.61 -55.12
N ALA A 515 -75.11 -48.48 -54.57
CA ALA A 515 -76.41 -47.89 -54.91
C ALA A 515 -76.51 -47.46 -56.38
N SER A 516 -75.43 -46.92 -56.96
CA SER A 516 -75.38 -46.58 -58.40
C SER A 516 -75.48 -47.82 -59.28
N ILE A 517 -74.71 -48.88 -58.96
CA ILE A 517 -74.76 -50.15 -59.69
C ILE A 517 -76.16 -50.78 -59.56
N GLY A 518 -76.77 -50.74 -58.37
CA GLY A 518 -78.13 -51.20 -58.15
C GLY A 518 -79.15 -50.46 -59.02
N ALA A 519 -79.07 -49.12 -59.07
CA ALA A 519 -79.96 -48.30 -59.89
C ALA A 519 -79.80 -48.59 -61.40
N ASP A 520 -78.56 -48.77 -61.88
CA ASP A 520 -78.29 -49.14 -63.27
C ASP A 520 -78.86 -50.53 -63.62
N VAL A 521 -78.69 -51.51 -62.73
CA VAL A 521 -79.25 -52.86 -62.88
C VAL A 521 -80.78 -52.84 -62.92
N PHE A 522 -81.44 -52.12 -61.99
CA PHE A 522 -82.91 -51.98 -62.02
C PHE A 522 -83.40 -51.27 -63.28
N THR A 523 -82.66 -50.26 -63.77
CA THR A 523 -82.99 -49.53 -65.01
C THR A 523 -82.89 -50.45 -66.24
N CYS A 524 -81.85 -51.29 -66.31
CA CYS A 524 -81.72 -52.31 -67.35
C CYS A 524 -82.88 -53.32 -67.30
N LEU A 525 -83.23 -53.83 -66.11
CA LEU A 525 -84.30 -54.82 -65.94
C LEU A 525 -85.67 -54.26 -66.34
N LEU A 526 -86.00 -53.03 -65.92
CA LEU A 526 -87.22 -52.34 -66.32
C LEU A 526 -87.30 -52.12 -67.83
N LYS A 527 -86.18 -51.73 -68.46
CA LYS A 527 -86.10 -51.53 -69.92
C LYS A 527 -86.36 -52.83 -70.69
N GLU A 528 -85.87 -53.97 -70.19
CA GLU A 528 -86.10 -55.28 -70.79
C GLU A 528 -87.55 -55.77 -70.58
N MET A 529 -88.11 -55.58 -69.38
CA MET A 529 -89.54 -55.87 -69.12
C MET A 529 -90.48 -55.05 -70.01
N VAL A 530 -90.20 -53.75 -70.21
CA VAL A 530 -90.97 -52.90 -71.13
C VAL A 530 -90.84 -53.38 -72.58
N GLY A 531 -89.64 -53.82 -72.99
CA GLY A 531 -89.44 -54.46 -74.29
C GLY A 531 -90.32 -55.70 -74.49
N GLN A 532 -90.36 -56.60 -73.50
CA GLN A 532 -91.19 -57.81 -73.55
C GLN A 532 -92.69 -57.50 -73.57
N MET A 533 -93.16 -56.53 -72.77
CA MET A 533 -94.58 -56.13 -72.77
C MET A 533 -95.02 -55.56 -74.12
N ASN A 534 -94.17 -54.78 -74.79
CA ASN A 534 -94.46 -54.28 -76.14
C ASN A 534 -94.58 -55.42 -77.16
N CYS A 535 -93.68 -56.40 -77.14
CA CYS A 535 -93.79 -57.58 -78.01
C CYS A 535 -95.10 -58.35 -77.81
N MET A 536 -95.50 -58.62 -76.56
CA MET A 536 -96.76 -59.32 -76.27
C MET A 536 -97.99 -58.50 -76.71
N ALA A 537 -97.95 -57.17 -76.63
CA ALA A 537 -99.02 -56.31 -77.10
C ALA A 537 -99.14 -56.31 -78.64
N GLU A 538 -98.01 -56.32 -79.35
CA GLU A 538 -97.97 -56.44 -80.82
C GLU A 538 -98.51 -57.80 -81.29
N GLU A 539 -98.14 -58.90 -80.63
CA GLU A 539 -98.68 -60.25 -80.90
C GLU A 539 -100.20 -60.31 -80.64
N SER A 540 -100.67 -59.77 -79.51
CA SER A 540 -102.10 -59.74 -79.16
C SER A 540 -102.94 -58.92 -80.16
N PHE A 541 -102.38 -57.82 -80.68
CA PHE A 541 -103.04 -57.00 -81.70
C PHE A 541 -103.16 -57.74 -83.05
N LEU A 542 -102.11 -58.47 -83.43
CA LEU A 542 -102.13 -59.31 -84.64
C LEU A 542 -103.17 -60.44 -84.52
N GLU A 543 -103.24 -61.11 -83.36
CA GLU A 543 -104.23 -62.17 -83.10
C GLU A 543 -105.67 -61.63 -83.15
N TYR A 544 -105.92 -60.45 -82.57
CA TYR A 544 -107.22 -59.78 -82.67
C TYR A 544 -107.62 -59.48 -84.11
N SER A 545 -106.69 -58.98 -84.94
CA SER A 545 -106.92 -58.69 -86.35
C SER A 545 -107.35 -59.94 -87.13
N VAL A 546 -106.66 -61.07 -86.92
CA VAL A 546 -107.00 -62.37 -87.57
C VAL A 546 -108.36 -62.88 -87.11
N MET A 547 -108.69 -62.73 -85.82
CA MET A 547 -110.00 -63.13 -85.28
C MET A 547 -111.15 -62.31 -85.89
N GLN A 548 -110.94 -61.01 -86.11
CA GLN A 548 -111.94 -60.13 -86.72
C GLN A 548 -112.25 -60.53 -88.17
N GLU A 549 -111.22 -60.83 -88.98
CA GLU A 549 -111.39 -61.32 -90.36
C GLU A 549 -112.17 -62.64 -90.42
N LEU A 550 -111.92 -63.55 -89.47
CA LEU A 550 -112.65 -64.82 -89.35
C LEU A 550 -114.15 -64.62 -89.07
N TYR A 551 -114.51 -63.74 -88.13
CA TYR A 551 -115.91 -63.45 -87.84
C TYR A 551 -116.64 -62.77 -89.01
N GLU A 552 -115.96 -61.89 -89.74
CA GLU A 552 -116.53 -61.23 -90.92
C GLU A 552 -116.82 -62.23 -92.04
N SER A 553 -115.99 -63.28 -92.20
CA SER A 553 -116.26 -64.39 -93.12
C SER A 553 -117.49 -65.21 -92.72
N ILE A 554 -117.67 -65.53 -91.43
CA ILE A 554 -118.80 -66.34 -90.94
C ILE A 554 -120.14 -65.61 -91.11
N ILE A 555 -120.18 -64.31 -90.81
CA ILE A 555 -121.41 -63.49 -90.96
C ILE A 555 -121.87 -63.43 -92.43
N LYS A 556 -120.91 -63.44 -93.36
CA LYS A 556 -121.16 -63.49 -94.80
C LYS A 556 -121.80 -64.82 -95.23
N GLU A 557 -121.25 -65.94 -94.75
CA GLU A 557 -121.73 -67.29 -95.08
C GLU A 557 -123.14 -67.58 -94.54
N VAL A 558 -123.47 -67.08 -93.33
CA VAL A 558 -124.82 -67.20 -92.75
C VAL A 558 -125.86 -66.36 -93.52
N SER A 559 -125.46 -65.26 -94.13
CA SER A 559 -126.36 -64.39 -94.90
C SER A 559 -126.83 -65.03 -96.21
N ASP A 560 -125.99 -65.85 -96.85
CA ASP A 560 -126.31 -66.55 -98.10
C ASP A 560 -127.26 -67.75 -97.89
N ALA A 561 -127.30 -68.34 -96.68
CA ALA A 561 -128.13 -69.51 -96.36
C ALA A 561 -129.63 -69.19 -96.13
N ALA A 562 -129.98 -67.93 -95.86
CA ALA A 562 -131.32 -67.54 -95.42
C ALA A 562 -132.35 -67.32 -96.56
N GLN A 563 -131.97 -67.50 -97.83
CA GLN A 563 -132.75 -67.01 -98.98
C GLN A 563 -133.53 -68.07 -99.78
N LEU A 564 -133.52 -69.35 -99.37
CA LEU A 564 -134.15 -70.45 -100.11
C LEU A 564 -134.93 -71.45 -99.21
N ALA A 565 -136.09 -71.05 -98.69
CA ALA A 565 -137.13 -71.99 -98.23
C ALA A 565 -138.52 -71.31 -98.13
N SER A 566 -139.34 -71.42 -99.17
CA SER A 566 -140.77 -71.09 -99.16
C SER A 566 -141.61 -72.31 -99.56
N ASP A 567 -142.87 -72.31 -99.10
CA ASP A 567 -143.96 -73.28 -99.39
C ASP A 567 -143.91 -74.68 -98.76
N CYS A 568 -144.77 -74.92 -97.77
CA CYS A 568 -145.99 -75.73 -97.94
C CYS A 568 -146.92 -75.66 -96.70
N LYS A 569 -148.23 -75.89 -96.89
CA LYS A 569 -149.24 -76.00 -95.80
C LYS A 569 -149.44 -77.47 -95.40
N ILE A 570 -149.78 -77.72 -94.13
CA ILE A 570 -150.86 -78.62 -93.67
C ILE A 570 -151.14 -78.36 -92.18
N THR A 571 -152.38 -78.59 -91.76
CA THR A 571 -152.93 -78.41 -90.40
C THR A 571 -152.93 -79.72 -89.60
N ASP A 572 -152.52 -79.67 -88.34
CA ASP A 572 -153.07 -80.46 -87.21
C ASP A 572 -152.69 -79.75 -85.90
N SER A 573 -153.64 -79.25 -85.12
CA SER A 573 -154.47 -79.98 -84.14
C SER A 573 -153.77 -80.14 -82.76
N ASP A 574 -154.11 -79.20 -81.87
CA ASP A 574 -154.29 -79.34 -80.41
C ASP A 574 -153.16 -79.82 -79.47
N MET A 575 -151.96 -80.16 -79.95
CA MET A 575 -150.79 -80.42 -79.07
C MET A 575 -149.92 -79.18 -78.79
N LEU A 576 -149.92 -78.20 -79.69
CA LEU A 576 -149.00 -77.05 -79.64
C LEU A 576 -149.12 -76.13 -78.41
N PRO A 577 -150.32 -75.78 -77.90
CA PRO A 577 -150.45 -74.86 -76.76
C PRO A 577 -149.86 -75.41 -75.45
N ILE A 578 -150.00 -76.72 -75.21
CA ILE A 578 -149.53 -77.37 -73.97
C ILE A 578 -148.01 -77.56 -74.00
N ILE A 579 -147.45 -77.96 -75.15
CA ILE A 579 -146.00 -78.06 -75.34
C ILE A 579 -145.34 -76.67 -75.26
N MET A 580 -145.97 -75.64 -75.85
CA MET A 580 -145.52 -74.25 -75.69
C MET A 580 -145.49 -73.81 -74.22
N LEU A 581 -146.55 -74.03 -73.44
CA LEU A 581 -146.56 -73.64 -72.02
C LEU A 581 -145.49 -74.39 -71.21
N GLY A 582 -145.35 -75.71 -71.40
CA GLY A 582 -144.33 -76.51 -70.72
C GLY A 582 -142.89 -76.11 -71.07
N LEU A 583 -142.61 -75.81 -72.34
CA LEU A 583 -141.31 -75.26 -72.76
C LEU A 583 -141.08 -73.86 -72.19
N THR A 584 -142.10 -73.00 -72.17
CA THR A 584 -141.98 -71.63 -71.63
C THR A 584 -141.70 -71.67 -70.12
N GLU A 585 -142.37 -72.54 -69.36
CA GLU A 585 -142.11 -72.74 -67.93
C GLU A 585 -140.69 -73.30 -67.69
N ALA A 586 -140.25 -74.28 -68.48
CA ALA A 586 -138.89 -74.83 -68.39
C ALA A 586 -137.81 -73.77 -68.70
N ILE A 587 -138.01 -72.97 -69.76
CA ILE A 587 -137.12 -71.86 -70.13
C ILE A 587 -137.07 -70.82 -69.00
N TYR A 588 -138.20 -70.38 -68.45
CA TYR A 588 -138.19 -69.43 -67.34
C TYR A 588 -137.52 -70.00 -66.08
N LYS A 589 -137.75 -71.28 -65.77
CA LYS A 589 -137.16 -71.94 -64.60
C LYS A 589 -135.64 -72.08 -64.71
N GLU A 590 -135.13 -72.49 -65.86
CA GLU A 590 -133.67 -72.58 -66.07
C GLU A 590 -133.05 -71.19 -66.23
N SER A 591 -133.69 -70.23 -66.90
CA SER A 591 -133.24 -68.83 -66.97
C SER A 591 -133.17 -68.16 -65.59
N TRP A 592 -134.13 -68.45 -64.70
CA TRP A 592 -134.11 -67.98 -63.32
C TRP A 592 -132.97 -68.59 -62.50
N LYS A 593 -132.64 -69.85 -62.77
CA LYS A 593 -131.57 -70.61 -62.11
C LYS A 593 -130.18 -70.15 -62.59
N GLU A 594 -130.03 -69.93 -63.88
CA GLU A 594 -128.91 -69.25 -64.56
C GLU A 594 -128.69 -67.84 -63.99
N ALA A 595 -129.75 -67.02 -63.93
CA ALA A 595 -129.70 -65.67 -63.37
C ALA A 595 -129.32 -65.67 -61.88
N LYS A 596 -129.88 -66.60 -61.10
CA LYS A 596 -129.51 -66.78 -59.69
C LYS A 596 -128.05 -67.22 -59.51
N SER A 597 -127.54 -68.08 -60.39
CA SER A 597 -126.13 -68.49 -60.38
C SER A 597 -125.20 -67.33 -60.72
N LYS A 598 -125.49 -66.57 -61.78
CA LYS A 598 -124.74 -65.36 -62.16
C LYS A 598 -124.78 -64.28 -61.08
N LEU A 599 -125.94 -64.05 -60.47
CA LEU A 599 -126.07 -63.12 -59.34
C LEU A 599 -125.24 -63.58 -58.12
N SER A 600 -125.22 -64.88 -57.82
CA SER A 600 -124.37 -65.44 -56.77
C SER A 600 -122.88 -65.26 -57.08
N MET A 601 -122.46 -65.50 -58.33
CA MET A 601 -121.06 -65.34 -58.76
C MET A 601 -120.60 -63.88 -58.65
N VAL A 602 -121.40 -62.93 -59.14
CA VAL A 602 -121.11 -61.49 -59.03
C VAL A 602 -121.10 -61.04 -57.57
N HIS A 603 -121.98 -61.58 -56.72
CA HIS A 603 -121.96 -61.27 -55.28
C HIS A 603 -120.69 -61.79 -54.59
N THR A 604 -120.21 -62.99 -54.93
CA THR A 604 -118.93 -63.53 -54.43
C THR A 604 -117.72 -62.72 -54.94
N GLN A 605 -117.71 -62.31 -56.22
CA GLN A 605 -116.68 -61.42 -56.76
C GLN A 605 -116.66 -60.07 -56.05
N TYR A 606 -117.83 -59.45 -55.86
CA TYR A 606 -117.97 -58.19 -55.11
C TYR A 606 -117.47 -58.31 -53.66
N ILE A 607 -117.74 -59.42 -52.97
CA ILE A 607 -117.23 -59.66 -51.63
C ILE A 607 -115.70 -59.72 -51.65
N HIS A 608 -115.08 -60.52 -52.53
CA HIS A 608 -113.62 -60.63 -52.60
C HIS A 608 -112.93 -59.33 -53.05
N GLU A 609 -113.52 -58.57 -53.98
CA GLU A 609 -113.00 -57.26 -54.39
C GLU A 609 -113.10 -56.24 -53.24
N ASN A 610 -114.19 -56.25 -52.47
CA ASN A 610 -114.36 -55.38 -51.31
C ASN A 610 -113.45 -55.80 -50.14
N GLU A 611 -113.21 -57.10 -49.92
CA GLU A 611 -112.21 -57.62 -48.97
C GLU A 611 -110.79 -57.19 -49.36
N ALA A 612 -110.42 -57.31 -50.65
CA ALA A 612 -109.14 -56.85 -51.17
C ALA A 612 -108.97 -55.33 -51.03
N ARG A 613 -110.02 -54.54 -51.33
CA ARG A 613 -110.00 -53.08 -51.15
C ARG A 613 -109.79 -52.69 -49.69
N VAL A 614 -110.49 -53.32 -48.75
CA VAL A 614 -110.32 -53.08 -47.31
C VAL A 614 -108.91 -53.47 -46.82
N SER A 615 -108.32 -54.55 -47.37
CA SER A 615 -106.94 -54.93 -47.06
C SER A 615 -105.92 -53.89 -47.56
N LEU A 616 -106.11 -53.37 -48.79
CA LEU A 616 -105.25 -52.33 -49.36
C LEU A 616 -105.43 -50.97 -48.69
N GLU A 617 -106.67 -50.58 -48.34
CA GLU A 617 -106.97 -49.39 -47.53
C GLU A 617 -106.26 -49.45 -46.17
N LYS A 618 -106.24 -50.63 -45.53
CA LYS A 618 -105.52 -50.85 -44.26
C LYS A 618 -104.01 -50.76 -44.44
N GLU A 619 -103.43 -51.36 -45.47
CA GLU A 619 -102.00 -51.28 -45.75
C GLU A 619 -101.58 -49.84 -46.07
N LEU A 620 -102.36 -49.11 -46.88
CA LEU A 620 -102.15 -47.68 -47.15
C LEU A 620 -102.14 -46.86 -45.86
N PHE A 621 -103.11 -47.06 -44.96
CA PHE A 621 -103.19 -46.34 -43.70
C PHE A 621 -102.01 -46.66 -42.76
N GLU A 622 -101.55 -47.92 -42.71
CA GLU A 622 -100.36 -48.30 -41.98
C GLU A 622 -99.09 -47.65 -42.57
N LYS A 623 -98.96 -47.58 -43.90
CA LYS A 623 -97.86 -46.90 -44.60
C LYS A 623 -97.87 -45.38 -44.41
N GLU A 624 -99.03 -44.75 -44.52
CA GLU A 624 -99.25 -43.32 -44.27
C GLU A 624 -98.78 -42.94 -42.85
N LYS A 625 -99.19 -43.72 -41.85
CA LYS A 625 -98.76 -43.53 -40.46
C LYS A 625 -97.25 -43.71 -40.27
N THR A 626 -96.60 -44.63 -40.99
CA THR A 626 -95.13 -44.75 -40.92
C THR A 626 -94.42 -43.55 -41.54
N LEU A 627 -94.94 -43.01 -42.65
CA LEU A 627 -94.39 -41.82 -43.30
C LEU A 627 -94.62 -40.56 -42.47
N GLU A 628 -95.75 -40.43 -41.77
CA GLU A 628 -96.02 -39.30 -40.87
C GLU A 628 -94.99 -39.22 -39.72
N ILE A 629 -94.63 -40.38 -39.16
CA ILE A 629 -93.57 -40.49 -38.13
C ILE A 629 -92.19 -40.14 -38.72
N GLU A 630 -91.86 -40.65 -39.92
CA GLU A 630 -90.58 -40.35 -40.58
C GLU A 630 -90.44 -38.86 -40.94
N VAL A 631 -91.51 -38.22 -41.40
CA VAL A 631 -91.55 -36.77 -41.66
C VAL A 631 -91.37 -35.97 -40.38
N ALA A 632 -92.03 -36.36 -39.28
CA ALA A 632 -91.87 -35.71 -37.98
C ALA A 632 -90.43 -35.85 -37.43
N GLU A 633 -89.81 -37.03 -37.58
CA GLU A 633 -88.42 -37.24 -37.17
C GLU A 633 -87.43 -36.47 -38.04
N LYS A 634 -87.66 -36.42 -39.35
CA LYS A 634 -86.85 -35.63 -40.30
C LYS A 634 -86.92 -34.13 -39.98
N GLU A 635 -88.09 -33.61 -39.59
CA GLU A 635 -88.23 -32.20 -39.22
C GLU A 635 -87.59 -31.90 -37.85
N ARG A 636 -87.66 -32.83 -36.89
CA ARG A 636 -86.92 -32.76 -35.62
C ARG A 636 -85.40 -32.69 -35.88
N LEU A 637 -84.88 -33.56 -36.74
CA LEU A 637 -83.46 -33.59 -37.10
C LEU A 637 -83.00 -32.31 -37.82
N LYS A 638 -83.84 -31.69 -38.66
CA LYS A 638 -83.52 -30.36 -39.23
C LYS A 638 -83.37 -29.30 -38.16
N GLN A 639 -84.27 -29.25 -37.18
CA GLN A 639 -84.21 -28.27 -36.09
C GLN A 639 -82.94 -28.46 -35.24
N GLU A 640 -82.58 -29.71 -34.96
CA GLU A 640 -81.35 -30.08 -34.24
C GLU A 640 -80.07 -29.70 -35.03
N ILE A 641 -80.07 -29.88 -36.36
CA ILE A 641 -78.99 -29.42 -37.24
C ILE A 641 -78.87 -27.89 -37.24
N VAL A 642 -79.98 -27.15 -37.34
CA VAL A 642 -79.97 -25.67 -37.31
C VAL A 642 -79.41 -25.17 -35.98
N TYR A 643 -79.87 -25.73 -34.86
CA TYR A 643 -79.35 -25.39 -33.53
C TYR A 643 -77.84 -25.60 -33.43
N HIS A 644 -77.32 -26.76 -33.83
CA HIS A 644 -75.88 -27.04 -33.78
C HIS A 644 -75.05 -26.20 -34.76
N VAL A 645 -75.62 -25.76 -35.89
CA VAL A 645 -74.97 -24.81 -36.80
C VAL A 645 -74.85 -23.43 -36.15
N GLU A 646 -75.91 -22.92 -35.50
CA GLU A 646 -75.87 -21.64 -34.79
C GLU A 646 -74.96 -21.69 -33.55
N GLU A 647 -74.96 -22.80 -32.81
CA GLU A 647 -74.04 -23.05 -31.70
C GLU A 647 -72.58 -23.08 -32.18
N LYS A 648 -72.26 -23.82 -33.25
CA LYS A 648 -70.92 -23.80 -33.83
C LYS A 648 -70.52 -22.44 -34.38
N MET A 649 -71.46 -21.69 -34.95
CA MET A 649 -71.19 -20.34 -35.45
C MET A 649 -70.82 -19.39 -34.29
N LYS A 650 -71.52 -19.46 -33.16
CA LYS A 650 -71.16 -18.71 -31.94
C LYS A 650 -69.79 -19.11 -31.40
N LEU A 651 -69.54 -20.41 -31.23
CA LEU A 651 -68.24 -20.91 -30.75
C LEU A 651 -67.09 -20.51 -31.68
N ALA A 652 -67.29 -20.52 -33.01
CA ALA A 652 -66.30 -20.06 -33.96
C ALA A 652 -66.05 -18.54 -33.87
N GLN A 653 -67.10 -17.75 -33.59
CA GLN A 653 -67.01 -16.30 -33.43
C GLN A 653 -66.34 -15.92 -32.09
N GLU A 654 -66.61 -16.66 -31.02
CA GLU A 654 -65.93 -16.54 -29.72
C GLU A 654 -64.44 -16.93 -29.84
N ALA A 655 -64.13 -18.03 -30.53
CA ALA A 655 -62.75 -18.44 -30.80
C ALA A 655 -61.98 -17.41 -31.65
N ALA A 656 -62.64 -16.79 -32.64
CA ALA A 656 -62.04 -15.72 -33.44
C ALA A 656 -61.77 -14.46 -32.61
N ALA A 657 -62.69 -14.09 -31.70
CA ALA A 657 -62.49 -12.96 -30.79
C ALA A 657 -61.34 -13.23 -29.79
N ALA A 658 -61.27 -14.44 -29.23
CA ALA A 658 -60.17 -14.85 -28.36
C ALA A 658 -58.81 -14.83 -29.09
N LEU A 659 -58.76 -15.28 -30.34
CA LEU A 659 -57.57 -15.23 -31.18
C LEU A 659 -57.10 -13.78 -31.43
N GLU A 660 -58.01 -12.83 -31.62
CA GLU A 660 -57.65 -11.43 -31.84
C GLU A 660 -57.09 -10.79 -30.56
N ILE A 661 -57.66 -11.10 -29.39
CA ILE A 661 -57.14 -10.67 -28.08
C ILE A 661 -55.72 -11.24 -27.86
N GLU A 662 -55.48 -12.51 -28.17
CA GLU A 662 -54.15 -13.13 -28.09
C GLU A 662 -53.14 -12.45 -29.04
N LYS A 663 -53.54 -12.07 -30.27
CA LYS A 663 -52.67 -11.30 -31.16
C LYS A 663 -52.30 -9.93 -30.59
N GLU A 664 -53.26 -9.19 -30.02
CA GLU A 664 -53.01 -7.90 -29.38
C GLU A 664 -52.03 -8.05 -28.19
N GLN A 665 -52.21 -9.08 -27.36
CA GLN A 665 -51.27 -9.39 -26.28
C GLN A 665 -49.88 -9.76 -26.80
N LEU A 666 -49.79 -10.55 -27.88
CA LEU A 666 -48.52 -10.93 -28.48
C LEU A 666 -47.78 -9.72 -29.07
N VAL A 667 -48.51 -8.78 -29.70
CA VAL A 667 -47.95 -7.50 -30.16
C VAL A 667 -47.41 -6.67 -28.98
N LEU A 668 -48.18 -6.52 -27.90
CA LEU A 668 -47.73 -5.82 -26.68
C LEU A 668 -46.48 -6.47 -26.07
N ALA A 669 -46.45 -7.80 -25.96
CA ALA A 669 -45.30 -8.54 -25.45
C ALA A 669 -44.06 -8.38 -26.37
N THR A 670 -44.22 -8.35 -27.69
CA THR A 670 -43.10 -8.08 -28.60
C THR A 670 -42.55 -6.66 -28.44
N ALA A 671 -43.41 -5.65 -28.27
CA ALA A 671 -42.98 -4.28 -28.01
C ALA A 671 -42.27 -4.11 -26.66
N GLU A 672 -42.72 -4.83 -25.62
CA GLU A 672 -42.05 -4.86 -24.31
C GLU A 672 -40.65 -5.51 -24.42
N VAL A 673 -40.52 -6.65 -25.12
CA VAL A 673 -39.23 -7.30 -25.39
C VAL A 673 -38.29 -6.38 -26.17
N GLU A 674 -38.81 -5.60 -27.12
CA GLU A 674 -38.02 -4.65 -27.91
C GLU A 674 -37.56 -3.44 -27.06
N CYS A 675 -38.40 -2.94 -26.17
CA CYS A 675 -38.04 -1.94 -25.16
C CYS A 675 -36.94 -2.45 -24.20
N LEU A 676 -37.06 -3.68 -23.69
CA LEU A 676 -36.06 -4.30 -22.82
C LEU A 676 -34.72 -4.51 -23.56
N ARG A 677 -34.74 -4.85 -24.85
CA ARG A 677 -33.53 -4.92 -25.68
C ARG A 677 -32.83 -3.57 -25.80
N LEU A 678 -33.57 -2.49 -26.00
CA LEU A 678 -33.01 -1.13 -26.03
C LEU A 678 -32.37 -0.75 -24.68
N GLN A 679 -33.04 -1.04 -23.55
CA GLN A 679 -32.48 -0.82 -22.21
C GLN A 679 -31.19 -1.63 -21.98
N ILE A 680 -31.10 -2.86 -22.46
CA ILE A 680 -29.87 -3.68 -22.40
C ILE A 680 -28.75 -3.02 -23.23
N CYS A 681 -29.04 -2.51 -24.42
CA CYS A 681 -28.06 -1.78 -25.24
C CYS A 681 -27.54 -0.52 -24.55
N ASP A 682 -28.41 0.26 -23.90
CA ASP A 682 -28.05 1.46 -23.15
C ASP A 682 -27.18 1.11 -21.92
N GLN A 683 -27.57 0.08 -21.15
CA GLN A 683 -26.78 -0.43 -20.03
C GLN A 683 -25.41 -0.93 -20.49
N GLN A 684 -25.33 -1.66 -21.61
CA GLN A 684 -24.08 -2.18 -22.14
C GLN A 684 -23.16 -1.06 -22.67
N THR A 685 -23.74 0.02 -23.18
CA THR A 685 -23.02 1.26 -23.54
C THR A 685 -22.48 1.97 -22.30
N LEU A 686 -23.28 2.09 -21.23
CA LEU A 686 -22.86 2.63 -19.93
C LEU A 686 -21.74 1.78 -19.29
N ILE A 687 -21.84 0.45 -19.34
CA ILE A 687 -20.81 -0.47 -18.86
C ILE A 687 -19.52 -0.30 -19.68
N SER A 688 -19.60 -0.18 -21.02
CA SER A 688 -18.43 0.06 -21.86
C SER A 688 -17.75 1.40 -21.54
N LYS A 689 -18.53 2.45 -21.26
CA LYS A 689 -18.00 3.76 -20.85
C LYS A 689 -17.34 3.68 -19.47
N SER A 690 -18.01 3.09 -18.48
CA SER A 690 -17.49 2.89 -17.13
C SER A 690 -16.23 2.03 -17.10
N SER A 691 -16.14 0.98 -17.94
CA SER A 691 -14.92 0.18 -18.11
C SER A 691 -13.76 1.04 -18.60
N LYS A 692 -13.98 1.87 -19.64
CA LYS A 692 -12.93 2.76 -20.18
C LYS A 692 -12.48 3.80 -19.15
N GLU A 693 -13.41 4.36 -18.37
CA GLU A 693 -13.09 5.28 -17.27
C GLU A 693 -12.28 4.57 -16.17
N SER A 694 -12.63 3.34 -15.82
CA SER A 694 -11.88 2.49 -14.88
C SER A 694 -10.46 2.16 -15.39
N ASP A 695 -10.31 1.86 -16.69
CA ASP A 695 -9.02 1.59 -17.30
C ASP A 695 -8.11 2.83 -17.30
N VAL A 696 -8.67 4.03 -17.52
CA VAL A 696 -7.95 5.31 -17.37
C VAL A 696 -7.53 5.52 -15.92
N MET A 697 -8.44 5.43 -14.95
CA MET A 697 -8.12 5.56 -13.52
C MET A 697 -7.04 4.56 -13.06
N LYS A 698 -7.02 3.36 -13.64
CA LYS A 698 -6.00 2.34 -13.37
C LYS A 698 -4.62 2.74 -13.92
N CYS A 699 -4.56 3.40 -15.07
CA CYS A 699 -3.31 3.96 -15.61
C CYS A 699 -2.81 5.15 -14.77
N ASP A 700 -3.71 6.02 -14.33
CA ASP A 700 -3.38 7.14 -13.44
C ASP A 700 -2.86 6.64 -12.08
N LEU A 701 -3.50 5.62 -11.50
CA LEU A 701 -3.06 4.98 -10.26
C LEU A 701 -1.70 4.29 -10.41
N ALA A 702 -1.43 3.64 -11.54
CA ALA A 702 -0.11 3.05 -11.82
C ALA A 702 0.97 4.14 -11.90
N SER A 703 0.67 5.26 -12.57
CA SER A 703 1.58 6.41 -12.68
C SER A 703 1.86 7.04 -11.31
N ALA A 704 0.83 7.19 -10.47
CA ALA A 704 0.98 7.68 -9.10
C ALA A 704 1.79 6.74 -8.20
N LEU A 705 1.70 5.42 -8.40
CA LEU A 705 2.52 4.43 -7.68
C LEU A 705 4.00 4.52 -8.08
N GLU A 706 4.30 4.76 -9.37
CA GLU A 706 5.67 5.02 -9.82
C GLU A 706 6.24 6.32 -9.22
N GLU A 707 5.42 7.38 -9.14
CA GLU A 707 5.83 8.64 -8.49
C GLU A 707 6.09 8.47 -6.98
N ILE A 708 5.25 7.69 -6.28
CA ILE A 708 5.46 7.35 -4.86
C ILE A 708 6.78 6.59 -4.67
N GLU A 709 7.10 5.62 -5.54
CA GLU A 709 8.37 4.88 -5.44
C GLU A 709 9.59 5.76 -5.77
N LEU A 710 9.43 6.77 -6.64
CA LEU A 710 10.44 7.81 -6.87
C LEU A 710 10.65 8.69 -5.63
N TYR A 711 9.57 9.18 -5.00
CA TYR A 711 9.68 9.95 -3.75
C TYR A 711 10.30 9.11 -2.62
N LYS A 712 9.95 7.82 -2.52
CA LYS A 712 10.53 6.88 -1.54
C LYS A 712 12.03 6.69 -1.74
N LYS A 713 12.52 6.59 -2.99
CA LYS A 713 13.95 6.61 -3.30
C LYS A 713 14.61 7.92 -2.84
N LYS A 714 14.01 9.07 -3.19
CA LYS A 714 14.52 10.41 -2.80
C LYS A 714 14.56 10.61 -1.29
N VAL A 715 13.56 10.14 -0.55
CA VAL A 715 13.55 10.13 0.93
C VAL A 715 14.66 9.23 1.48
N SER A 716 14.93 8.07 0.86
CA SER A 716 16.02 7.18 1.28
C SER A 716 17.41 7.79 1.06
N GLU A 717 17.59 8.61 0.02
CA GLU A 717 18.82 9.38 -0.22
C GLU A 717 18.96 10.49 0.80
N LEU A 718 17.90 11.30 1.00
CA LEU A 718 17.90 12.39 1.97
C LEU A 718 18.15 11.90 3.40
N ASN A 719 17.65 10.71 3.77
CA ASN A 719 17.91 10.09 5.06
C ASN A 719 19.37 9.64 5.21
N LYS A 720 20.01 9.12 4.15
CA LYS A 720 21.46 8.79 4.17
C LYS A 720 22.32 10.05 4.34
N ASP A 721 21.90 11.17 3.73
CA ASP A 721 22.60 12.45 3.87
C ASP A 721 22.38 13.06 5.26
N PHE A 722 21.18 12.93 5.83
CA PHE A 722 20.90 13.27 7.22
C PHE A 722 21.74 12.43 8.20
N GLU A 723 21.86 11.11 7.98
CA GLU A 723 22.74 10.24 8.78
C GLU A 723 24.23 10.54 8.61
N ARG A 724 24.66 11.11 7.47
CA ARG A 724 26.04 11.57 7.27
C ARG A 724 26.29 12.84 8.08
N THR A 725 25.46 13.86 7.88
CA THR A 725 25.56 15.15 8.59
C THR A 725 25.38 15.02 10.11
N ALA A 726 24.53 14.10 10.58
CA ALA A 726 24.40 13.80 12.01
C ALA A 726 25.67 13.16 12.62
N ARG A 727 26.39 12.33 11.84
CA ARG A 727 27.68 11.76 12.26
C ARG A 727 28.77 12.83 12.31
N GLU A 728 28.86 13.66 11.27
CA GLU A 728 29.78 14.80 11.20
C GLU A 728 29.56 15.77 12.38
N LEU A 729 28.31 16.10 12.70
CA LEU A 729 27.97 16.93 13.86
C LEU A 729 28.33 16.26 15.20
N SER A 730 28.16 14.94 15.32
CA SER A 730 28.56 14.19 16.51
C SER A 730 30.08 14.18 16.71
N GLU A 731 30.84 14.12 15.62
CA GLU A 731 32.30 14.21 15.63
C GLU A 731 32.78 15.62 16.01
N ALA A 732 32.22 16.65 15.37
CA ALA A 732 32.48 18.06 15.72
C ALA A 732 32.13 18.38 17.19
N ASP A 733 31.09 17.77 17.77
CA ASP A 733 30.77 17.95 19.19
C ASP A 733 31.78 17.24 20.12
N LYS A 734 32.36 16.10 19.71
CA LYS A 734 33.47 15.46 20.45
C LYS A 734 34.72 16.34 20.41
N GLU A 735 35.08 16.85 19.23
CA GLU A 735 36.20 17.80 19.07
C GLU A 735 35.98 19.06 19.92
N ARG A 736 34.78 19.64 19.89
CA ARG A 736 34.40 20.79 20.71
C ARG A 736 34.54 20.50 22.21
N LYS A 737 34.17 19.32 22.68
CA LYS A 737 34.36 18.91 24.09
C LYS A 737 35.84 18.82 24.46
N ILE A 738 36.68 18.24 23.58
CA ILE A 738 38.15 18.18 23.78
C ILE A 738 38.74 19.60 23.79
N LEU A 739 38.31 20.48 22.89
CA LEU A 739 38.76 21.87 22.86
C LEU A 739 38.34 22.64 24.12
N MET A 740 37.14 22.36 24.66
CA MET A 740 36.66 22.94 25.90
C MET A 740 37.50 22.50 27.11
N THR A 741 37.85 21.22 27.22
CA THR A 741 38.73 20.73 28.30
C THR A 741 40.13 21.34 28.20
N VAL A 742 40.73 21.39 26.99
CA VAL A 742 42.03 22.04 26.76
C VAL A 742 41.98 23.54 27.10
N THR A 743 40.88 24.22 26.78
CA THR A 743 40.70 25.64 27.11
C THR A 743 40.59 25.86 28.63
N GLN A 744 39.88 24.97 29.33
CA GLN A 744 39.74 25.02 30.79
C GLN A 744 41.08 24.72 31.50
N GLU A 745 41.84 23.75 31.02
CA GLU A 745 43.22 23.46 31.49
C GLU A 745 44.15 24.67 31.26
N LYS A 746 44.11 25.27 30.07
CA LYS A 746 44.87 26.50 29.77
C LYS A 746 44.48 27.64 30.70
N GLN A 747 43.19 27.83 31.00
CA GLN A 747 42.73 28.87 31.93
C GLN A 747 43.18 28.60 33.37
N ALA A 748 43.21 27.34 33.81
CA ALA A 748 43.79 26.95 35.09
C ALA A 748 45.31 27.22 35.14
N ALA A 749 46.05 26.88 34.07
CA ALA A 749 47.48 27.15 33.95
C ALA A 749 47.81 28.65 33.94
N MET A 750 47.03 29.49 33.24
CA MET A 750 47.15 30.95 33.31
C MET A 750 46.87 31.47 34.73
N SER A 751 45.83 30.96 35.39
CA SER A 751 45.49 31.34 36.77
C SER A 751 46.56 30.92 37.80
N LEU A 752 47.35 29.88 37.50
CA LEU A 752 48.53 29.48 38.27
C LEU A 752 49.73 30.40 37.95
N HIS A 753 49.96 30.71 36.67
CA HIS A 753 51.00 31.62 36.24
C HIS A 753 50.84 33.02 36.85
N GLU A 754 49.63 33.61 36.82
CA GLU A 754 49.32 34.89 37.47
C GLU A 754 49.52 34.88 38.99
N ARG A 755 49.36 33.73 39.66
CA ARG A 755 49.70 33.60 41.09
C ARG A 755 51.22 33.61 41.27
N ASN A 756 51.94 32.84 40.48
CA ASN A 756 53.40 32.78 40.54
C ASN A 756 54.04 34.13 40.19
N GLU A 757 53.55 34.82 39.16
CA GLU A 757 54.01 36.15 38.78
C GLU A 757 53.79 37.18 39.91
N ARG A 758 52.63 37.14 40.59
CA ARG A 758 52.38 37.96 41.79
C ARG A 758 53.31 37.64 42.96
N VAL A 759 53.73 36.37 43.12
CA VAL A 759 54.72 35.98 44.14
C VAL A 759 56.11 36.51 43.76
N VAL A 760 56.54 36.31 42.51
CA VAL A 760 57.82 36.83 41.99
C VAL A 760 57.87 38.35 42.07
N ARG A 761 56.78 39.05 41.75
CA ARG A 761 56.68 40.52 41.87
C ARG A 761 56.86 40.99 43.30
N LYS A 762 56.20 40.35 44.29
CA LYS A 762 56.41 40.65 45.72
C LYS A 762 57.82 40.34 46.21
N GLN A 763 58.43 39.27 45.70
CA GLN A 763 59.84 38.95 45.97
C GLN A 763 60.78 40.00 45.38
N LEU A 764 60.52 40.46 44.15
CA LEU A 764 61.29 41.50 43.48
C LEU A 764 61.13 42.87 44.17
N GLU A 765 59.93 43.24 44.61
CA GLU A 765 59.66 44.43 45.44
C GLU A 765 60.45 44.36 46.76
N SER A 766 60.44 43.21 47.43
CA SER A 766 61.22 42.98 48.66
C SER A 766 62.73 43.07 48.40
N MET A 767 63.21 42.52 47.27
CA MET A 767 64.61 42.59 46.86
C MET A 767 65.02 44.01 46.47
N ALA A 768 64.12 44.80 45.87
CA ALA A 768 64.35 46.21 45.55
C ALA A 768 64.43 47.08 46.82
N ILE A 769 63.62 46.79 47.84
CA ILE A 769 63.72 47.43 49.16
C ILE A 769 65.08 47.10 49.80
N LEU A 770 65.48 45.82 49.78
CA LEU A 770 66.80 45.40 50.29
C LEU A 770 67.96 46.04 49.51
N PHE A 771 67.87 46.11 48.19
CA PHE A 771 68.90 46.71 47.33
C PHE A 771 68.99 48.23 47.56
N ASN A 772 67.87 48.93 47.70
CA ASN A 772 67.87 50.35 48.06
C ASN A 772 68.45 50.59 49.46
N GLY A 773 68.16 49.72 50.43
CA GLY A 773 68.77 49.75 51.75
C GLY A 773 70.29 49.53 51.71
N LEU A 774 70.75 48.54 50.93
CA LEU A 774 72.17 48.26 50.73
C LEU A 774 72.90 49.36 49.96
N SER A 775 72.27 49.91 48.92
CA SER A 775 72.78 51.04 48.13
C SER A 775 72.95 52.28 49.01
N LYS A 776 71.96 52.58 49.86
CA LYS A 776 72.07 53.65 50.86
C LYS A 776 73.22 53.40 51.84
N ALA A 777 73.33 52.20 52.40
CA ALA A 777 74.42 51.83 53.30
C ALA A 777 75.80 51.93 52.62
N ALA A 778 75.89 51.59 51.33
CA ALA A 778 77.09 51.74 50.52
C ALA A 778 77.44 53.22 50.29
N THR A 779 76.46 54.08 49.97
CA THR A 779 76.70 55.53 49.85
C THR A 779 77.08 56.18 51.18
N ASP A 780 76.48 55.74 52.30
CA ASP A 780 76.82 56.21 53.64
C ASP A 780 78.25 55.78 54.02
N PHE A 781 78.65 54.55 53.68
CA PHE A 781 80.02 54.05 53.85
C PHE A 781 81.02 54.80 52.95
N GLU A 782 80.68 55.04 51.68
CA GLU A 782 81.52 55.84 50.76
C GLU A 782 81.72 57.26 51.30
N CYS A 783 80.67 57.90 51.81
CA CYS A 783 80.76 59.19 52.50
C CYS A 783 81.64 59.12 53.76
N GLN A 784 81.57 58.04 54.55
CA GLN A 784 82.42 57.85 55.72
C GLN A 784 83.89 57.67 55.33
N VAL A 785 84.17 56.85 54.33
CA VAL A 785 85.53 56.57 53.83
C VAL A 785 86.14 57.79 53.16
N THR A 786 85.41 58.51 52.32
CA THR A 786 85.90 59.74 51.67
C THR A 786 86.19 60.85 52.68
N ASN A 787 85.32 61.04 53.68
CA ASN A 787 85.57 61.98 54.78
C ASN A 787 86.79 61.57 55.63
N GLY A 788 86.92 60.27 55.95
CA GLY A 788 88.08 59.71 56.63
C GLY A 788 89.37 59.94 55.84
N LEU A 789 89.39 59.56 54.57
CA LEU A 789 90.52 59.72 53.66
C LEU A 789 90.90 61.19 53.45
N SER A 790 89.92 62.09 53.35
CA SER A 790 90.15 63.54 53.30
C SER A 790 90.85 64.05 54.57
N LYS A 791 90.40 63.60 55.75
CA LYS A 791 91.03 63.89 57.06
C LYS A 791 92.45 63.30 57.17
N HIS A 792 92.69 62.12 56.61
CA HIS A 792 94.04 61.54 56.55
C HIS A 792 94.95 62.28 55.56
N ASN A 793 94.42 62.72 54.41
CA ASN A 793 95.15 63.49 53.40
C ASN A 793 95.53 64.89 53.92
N SER A 794 94.64 65.59 54.63
CA SER A 794 94.97 66.88 55.26
C SER A 794 96.04 66.73 56.36
N ARG A 795 95.96 65.68 57.18
CA ARG A 795 97.05 65.31 58.11
C ARG A 795 98.37 65.00 57.39
N LEU A 796 98.33 64.23 56.30
CA LEU A 796 99.52 63.89 55.52
C LEU A 796 100.15 65.12 54.86
N LYS A 797 99.34 66.05 54.33
CA LYS A 797 99.84 67.34 53.80
C LYS A 797 100.54 68.17 54.88
N SER A 798 100.03 68.16 56.12
CA SER A 798 100.67 68.81 57.27
C SER A 798 101.99 68.13 57.67
N VAL A 799 102.04 66.79 57.72
CA VAL A 799 103.28 66.05 57.95
C VAL A 799 104.29 66.28 56.82
N ASN A 800 103.84 66.40 55.57
CA ASN A 800 104.72 66.70 54.43
C ASN A 800 105.29 68.12 54.49
N SER A 801 104.51 69.13 54.90
CA SER A 801 105.05 70.49 55.10
C SER A 801 106.05 70.55 56.26
N GLN A 802 105.81 69.84 57.37
CA GLN A 802 106.77 69.64 58.45
C GLN A 802 108.05 68.91 57.97
N SER A 803 107.92 67.88 57.14
CA SER A 803 109.04 67.17 56.52
C SER A 803 109.89 68.09 55.63
N ARG A 804 109.27 68.96 54.83
CA ARG A 804 109.99 69.96 54.01
C ARG A 804 110.81 70.94 54.87
N LEU A 805 110.29 71.36 56.03
CA LEU A 805 111.05 72.16 57.00
C LEU A 805 112.22 71.37 57.61
N LEU A 806 112.02 70.08 57.90
CA LEU A 806 113.07 69.19 58.39
C LEU A 806 114.19 68.98 57.34
N ILE A 807 113.82 68.79 56.07
CA ILE A 807 114.75 68.67 54.94
C ILE A 807 115.54 69.97 54.76
N GLN A 808 114.92 71.15 54.89
CA GLN A 808 115.65 72.42 54.89
C GLN A 808 116.67 72.50 56.03
N LYS A 809 116.28 72.16 57.27
CA LYS A 809 117.20 72.12 58.42
C LYS A 809 118.36 71.13 58.20
N ALA A 810 118.06 69.94 57.69
CA ALA A 810 119.06 68.93 57.37
C ALA A 810 120.03 69.37 56.26
N ASN A 811 119.54 70.10 55.25
CA ASN A 811 120.39 70.67 54.19
C ASN A 811 121.29 71.81 54.69
N ILE A 812 120.80 72.64 55.62
CA ILE A 812 121.63 73.65 56.31
C ILE A 812 122.73 72.93 57.10
N LEU A 813 122.36 71.96 57.95
CA LEU A 813 123.32 71.20 58.75
C LEU A 813 124.36 70.47 57.90
N ARG A 814 123.95 69.89 56.75
CA ARG A 814 124.85 69.23 55.79
C ARG A 814 125.86 70.22 55.20
N ARG A 815 125.43 71.42 54.79
CA ARG A 815 126.33 72.48 54.30
C ARG A 815 127.34 72.90 55.37
N THR A 816 126.88 73.10 56.61
CA THR A 816 127.76 73.41 57.75
C THR A 816 128.76 72.28 58.03
N GLY A 817 128.34 71.01 57.95
CA GLY A 817 129.21 69.85 58.11
C GLY A 817 130.31 69.76 57.03
N VAL A 818 129.97 70.03 55.76
CA VAL A 818 130.96 70.09 54.67
C VAL A 818 131.98 71.22 54.89
N LEU A 819 131.55 72.39 55.37
CA LEU A 819 132.45 73.50 55.69
C LEU A 819 133.40 73.17 56.85
N TYR A 820 132.93 72.47 57.89
CA TYR A 820 133.80 71.99 58.97
C TYR A 820 134.79 70.93 58.47
N LYS A 821 134.34 69.98 57.65
CA LYS A 821 135.21 68.96 57.05
C LYS A 821 136.33 69.61 56.21
N GLN A 822 136.00 70.50 55.28
CA GLN A 822 137.00 71.22 54.47
C GLN A 822 138.01 72.03 55.32
N ARG A 823 137.61 72.52 56.49
CA ARG A 823 138.50 73.24 57.41
C ARG A 823 139.42 72.28 58.19
N LEU A 824 138.95 71.08 58.50
CA LEU A 824 139.75 70.01 59.10
C LEU A 824 140.75 69.45 58.08
N ASP A 825 140.27 69.07 56.89
CA ASP A 825 141.08 68.48 55.82
C ASP A 825 142.27 69.40 55.45
N ARG A 826 142.06 70.74 55.38
CA ARG A 826 143.17 71.70 55.23
C ARG A 826 144.21 71.62 56.35
N ARG A 827 143.77 71.66 57.62
CA ARG A 827 144.70 71.58 58.77
C ARG A 827 145.49 70.27 58.76
N CYS A 828 144.88 69.16 58.38
CA CYS A 828 145.58 67.89 58.22
C CYS A 828 146.60 67.93 57.08
N SER A 829 146.27 68.54 55.93
CA SER A 829 147.23 68.74 54.83
C SER A 829 148.39 69.68 55.21
N ASP A 830 148.12 70.73 56.00
CA ASP A 830 149.14 71.66 56.47
C ASP A 830 150.08 70.98 57.50
N LEU A 831 149.54 70.17 58.41
CA LEU A 831 150.30 69.34 59.35
C LEU A 831 151.16 68.29 58.63
N GLN A 832 150.60 67.57 57.65
CA GLN A 832 151.31 66.52 56.92
C GLN A 832 152.46 67.07 56.06
N LYS A 833 152.38 68.34 55.63
CA LYS A 833 153.52 69.04 55.01
C LYS A 833 154.62 69.37 56.03
N ALA A 834 154.25 69.84 57.22
CA ALA A 834 155.21 70.12 58.28
C ALA A 834 155.89 68.85 58.79
N GLU A 835 155.17 67.73 58.86
CA GLU A 835 155.70 66.39 59.17
C GLU A 835 156.76 65.97 58.14
N ALA A 836 156.44 66.04 56.84
CA ALA A 836 157.40 65.70 55.77
C ALA A 836 158.63 66.64 55.71
N GLU A 837 158.50 67.89 56.15
CA GLU A 837 159.63 68.84 56.29
C GLU A 837 160.52 68.46 57.49
N VAL A 838 159.94 68.01 58.61
CA VAL A 838 160.68 67.50 59.77
C VAL A 838 161.39 66.18 59.45
N ASP A 839 160.74 65.25 58.75
CA ASP A 839 161.35 63.98 58.33
C ASP A 839 162.57 64.22 57.42
N ALA A 840 162.45 65.11 56.43
CA ALA A 840 163.56 65.44 55.53
C ALA A 840 164.77 66.07 56.27
N LEU A 841 164.52 66.88 57.31
CA LEU A 841 165.56 67.41 58.18
C LEU A 841 166.18 66.31 59.07
N GLY A 842 165.38 65.33 59.50
CA GLY A 842 165.85 64.15 60.21
C GLY A 842 166.82 63.31 59.38
N ASP A 843 166.44 62.99 58.13
CA ASP A 843 167.29 62.28 57.17
C ASP A 843 168.62 63.03 56.91
N GLU A 844 168.60 64.36 56.83
CA GLU A 844 169.83 65.15 56.64
C GLU A 844 170.74 65.13 57.88
N VAL A 845 170.16 65.21 59.09
CA VAL A 845 170.90 65.06 60.36
C VAL A 845 171.51 63.66 60.50
N GLU A 846 170.79 62.60 60.14
CA GLU A 846 171.29 61.23 60.25
C GLU A 846 172.39 60.92 59.21
N ASN A 847 172.30 61.49 58.00
CA ASN A 847 173.39 61.46 57.02
C ASN A 847 174.65 62.20 57.52
N LEU A 848 174.50 63.33 58.19
CA LEU A 848 175.62 64.08 58.80
C LEU A 848 176.27 63.30 59.95
N LEU A 849 175.47 62.63 60.80
CA LEU A 849 175.95 61.72 61.85
C LEU A 849 176.74 60.54 61.25
N GLY A 850 176.20 59.87 60.23
CA GLY A 850 176.87 58.77 59.54
C GLY A 850 178.15 59.18 58.79
N LEU A 851 178.29 60.46 58.42
CA LEU A 851 179.53 61.01 57.89
C LEU A 851 180.56 61.25 59.01
N LEU A 852 180.12 61.82 60.14
CA LEU A 852 180.95 62.04 61.33
C LEU A 852 181.50 60.72 61.89
N GLU A 853 180.70 59.65 61.90
CA GLU A 853 181.12 58.32 62.32
C GLU A 853 182.23 57.75 61.41
N LYS A 854 182.09 57.89 60.08
CA LYS A 854 183.13 57.47 59.13
C LYS A 854 184.43 58.25 59.30
N ILE A 855 184.34 59.56 59.59
CA ILE A 855 185.50 60.41 59.91
C ILE A 855 186.17 59.94 61.22
N TYR A 856 185.38 59.60 62.24
CA TYR A 856 185.88 59.06 63.51
C TYR A 856 186.61 57.72 63.33
N ILE A 857 186.02 56.76 62.61
CA ILE A 857 186.64 55.45 62.34
C ILE A 857 187.95 55.63 61.56
N ALA A 858 187.99 56.52 60.57
CA ALA A 858 189.20 56.82 59.82
C ALA A 858 190.31 57.43 60.71
N LEU A 859 189.96 58.34 61.63
CA LEU A 859 190.92 58.94 62.57
C LEU A 859 191.42 57.95 63.63
N ASP A 860 190.54 57.09 64.16
CA ASP A 860 190.91 56.05 65.14
C ASP A 860 191.85 54.99 64.54
N HIS A 861 191.74 54.70 63.24
CA HIS A 861 192.64 53.76 62.56
C HIS A 861 194.12 54.23 62.55
N TYR A 862 194.37 55.54 62.61
CA TYR A 862 195.72 56.12 62.72
C TYR A 862 196.16 56.40 64.17
N SER A 863 195.34 56.02 65.17
CA SER A 863 195.59 56.22 66.61
C SER A 863 197.01 55.85 67.08
N PRO A 864 197.64 54.74 66.64
CA PRO A 864 199.01 54.40 67.06
C PRO A 864 200.07 55.44 66.66
N ILE A 865 199.86 56.16 65.54
CA ILE A 865 200.77 57.20 65.03
C ILE A 865 200.44 58.56 65.68
N LEU A 866 199.15 58.80 65.95
CA LEU A 866 198.64 60.07 66.49
C LEU A 866 198.89 60.26 68.00
N GLN A 867 199.38 59.25 68.73
CA GLN A 867 199.75 59.38 70.16
C GLN A 867 200.79 60.47 70.45
N HIS A 868 201.55 60.93 69.45
CA HIS A 868 202.52 62.01 69.59
C HIS A 868 201.93 63.43 69.46
N TYR A 869 200.62 63.57 69.17
CA TYR A 869 199.96 64.87 68.96
C TYR A 869 198.77 65.08 69.92
N PRO A 870 198.98 65.73 71.09
CA PRO A 870 197.95 65.86 72.14
C PRO A 870 196.61 66.45 71.67
N GLY A 871 196.64 67.49 70.83
CA GLY A 871 195.42 68.18 70.39
C GLY A 871 194.49 67.35 69.50
N ILE A 872 195.01 66.35 68.79
CA ILE A 872 194.18 65.47 67.93
C ILE A 872 193.43 64.44 68.80
N ILE A 873 194.06 64.01 69.90
CA ILE A 873 193.49 63.03 70.84
C ILE A 873 192.33 63.62 71.67
N GLU A 874 192.33 64.93 71.91
CA GLU A 874 191.20 65.63 72.55
C GLU A 874 190.00 65.75 71.61
N ILE A 875 190.23 66.08 70.33
CA ILE A 875 189.17 66.10 69.30
C ILE A 875 188.58 64.69 69.08
N LEU A 876 189.43 63.66 69.02
CA LEU A 876 188.97 62.26 68.94
C LEU A 876 188.09 61.87 70.14
N LYS A 877 188.41 62.32 71.36
CA LYS A 877 187.56 62.12 72.54
C LYS A 877 186.23 62.87 72.44
N LEU A 878 186.24 64.09 71.89
CA LEU A 878 185.03 64.92 71.73
C LEU A 878 184.07 64.34 70.68
N VAL A 879 184.61 63.91 69.52
CA VAL A 879 183.83 63.22 68.49
C VAL A 879 183.30 61.88 69.03
N ARG A 880 184.07 61.17 69.87
CA ARG A 880 183.61 59.96 70.56
C ARG A 880 182.48 60.21 71.57
N SER A 881 182.47 61.32 72.29
CA SER A 881 181.35 61.64 73.20
C SER A 881 180.07 61.96 72.44
N GLU A 882 180.18 62.64 71.29
CA GLU A 882 179.00 63.03 70.50
C GLU A 882 178.43 61.84 69.69
N LEU A 883 179.29 61.00 69.11
CA LEU A 883 178.85 59.76 68.44
C LEU A 883 178.35 58.68 69.40
N SER A 884 178.83 58.64 70.65
CA SER A 884 178.31 57.70 71.64
C SER A 884 177.03 58.17 72.35
N GLY A 885 176.55 59.38 72.02
CA GLY A 885 175.36 59.98 72.64
C GLY A 885 175.51 60.26 74.14
N VAL A 886 176.75 60.37 74.64
CA VAL A 886 177.05 60.61 76.07
C VAL A 886 177.58 62.03 76.27
N SER A 887 176.77 63.01 75.89
CA SER A 887 176.90 64.41 76.27
C SER A 887 175.61 64.89 76.96
N SER A 888 175.77 65.60 78.08
CA SER A 888 174.70 65.76 79.07
C SER A 888 173.64 66.80 78.70
N THR A 889 172.37 66.38 78.73
CA THR A 889 171.21 67.14 79.22
C THR A 889 171.03 68.61 78.78
N ARG A 890 169.91 68.91 78.09
CA ARG A 890 168.91 69.84 78.66
C ARG A 890 167.55 69.82 77.97
N SER A 891 166.53 69.99 78.81
CA SER A 891 165.10 70.11 78.56
C SER A 891 164.72 71.14 77.47
N ILE A 892 163.65 70.83 76.74
CA ILE A 892 162.30 71.29 77.15
C ILE A 892 161.45 70.05 77.42
#